data_AF-A0A0S8FK78-F1
#
_entry.id   AF-A0A0S8FK78-F1
#
_cell.length_a   1.000
_cell.length_b   1.000
_cell.length_c   1.000
_cell.angle_alpha   90.00
_cell.angle_beta   90.00
_cell.angle_gamma   90.00
#
_symmetry.space_group_name_H-M   'P 1'
#
loop_
_entity.id
_entity.type
_entity.pdbx_description
1 polymer ?
#
loop_
_entity_poly.entity_id
_entity_poly.type
_entity_poly.pdbx_seq_one_letter_code
_entity_poly.pdbx_strand_id
1 'polypeptide(L)'
;MDALDRGELARARRLCREALQAEARDPHCWRVLGMVDVAAGDLASGRQALLRSLELQPAQGETLLELARIDSAEGSRDDAIAGFRRAAETDPRPEVMVRAGEGLGNLGHLADAEACFRRALEAAPGMAAARFNLGLARLAAGAAEEGRDLMAQVVAARPEFAPARLHLGGALNATGRYREAIDAFNAYLERVPDDPLALTWLGASLQFLGHFEAAESRYREALRRAPDLADAHANLGKLLQGQGRPKEAEEHFRQALHARPDHPEALSGLAGRLDNQGRYEEGLALLERASVDARSYQLAPIHARILRHLGRSGEARTLLESVAARPGLPADARVQLDFSLAAVADQQADYASAWAFASRANARRRSVLPPGAPEAGLEAMAAAVADIKGIFALDAIADMASAACPSERPVFLVGMPRSGKSLAEQILCSHGSVHGAGELTILGDVSGKISARVGAWPGSAPRVSALLLQEQARRYLDELDRIAGPGAERVTDTMPFNFVHLGMIQMLFPRARVIHCVRHPMDLVLRCYFKNFAGRSLSFAFALEDIARYYLLYSELMAHWARVLSLSLHVLRYESLVTDPATETARLLDFLGLPWDPMCLRFHEPGVATSAAETPVRRPLDDREVGAWKNYRDHLEGIARQLPVEEYEHGGT
;
A
#
# COMPACT_ATOMS: atom_id res chain seq x y z
N MET A 1 6.70 32.94 43.14
CA MET A 1 5.97 32.19 42.11
C MET A 1 5.27 33.13 41.15
N ASP A 2 4.32 33.96 41.58
CA ASP A 2 3.56 34.87 40.69
C ASP A 2 4.38 35.68 39.68
N ALA A 3 5.52 36.26 40.10
CA ALA A 3 6.38 37.02 39.20
C ALA A 3 7.05 36.13 38.13
N LEU A 4 7.40 34.89 38.48
CA LEU A 4 7.92 33.89 37.53
C LEU A 4 6.81 33.45 36.57
N ASP A 5 5.60 33.20 37.07
CA ASP A 5 4.46 32.76 36.26
C ASP A 5 4.01 33.83 35.25
N ARG A 6 4.22 35.12 35.56
CA ARG A 6 3.99 36.25 34.65
C ARG A 6 5.17 36.54 33.69
N GLY A 7 6.26 35.77 33.76
CA GLY A 7 7.46 35.98 32.95
C GLY A 7 8.29 37.21 33.38
N GLU A 8 8.05 37.78 34.55
CA GLU A 8 8.79 38.93 35.09
C GLU A 8 10.13 38.47 35.71
N LEU A 9 10.99 37.82 34.91
CA LEU A 9 12.17 37.08 35.39
C LEU A 9 13.14 37.93 36.22
N ALA A 10 13.40 39.18 35.81
CA ALA A 10 14.28 40.08 36.55
C ALA A 10 13.71 40.45 37.93
N ARG A 11 12.38 40.62 38.03
CA ARG A 11 11.69 40.89 39.29
C ARG A 11 11.68 39.65 40.17
N ALA A 12 11.37 38.48 39.61
CA ALA A 12 11.36 37.21 40.33
C ALA A 12 12.75 36.91 40.92
N ARG A 13 13.82 37.08 40.13
CA ARG A 13 15.21 36.91 40.57
C ARG A 13 15.57 37.84 41.72
N ARG A 14 15.18 39.12 41.64
CA ARG A 14 15.43 40.10 42.70
C ARG A 14 14.72 39.69 44.00
N LEU A 15 13.44 39.34 43.92
CA LEU A 15 12.64 38.89 45.07
C LEU A 15 13.23 37.64 45.72
N CYS A 16 13.70 36.66 44.94
CA CYS A 16 14.35 35.47 45.49
C CYS A 16 15.66 35.82 46.21
N ARG A 17 16.48 36.73 45.65
CA ARG A 17 17.74 37.15 46.30
C ARG A 17 17.49 37.92 47.60
N GLU A 18 16.48 38.79 47.63
CA GLU A 18 16.06 39.50 48.85
C GLU A 18 15.56 38.52 49.92
N ALA A 19 14.74 37.54 49.53
CA ALA A 19 14.27 36.49 50.43
C ALA A 19 15.43 35.62 50.97
N LEU A 20 16.40 35.24 50.13
CA LEU A 20 17.58 34.47 50.54
C LEU A 20 18.57 35.29 51.39
N GLN A 21 18.55 36.62 51.32
CA GLN A 21 19.29 37.47 52.26
C GLN A 21 18.68 37.43 53.66
N ALA A 22 17.34 37.38 53.75
CA ALA A 22 16.62 37.26 55.01
C ALA A 22 16.67 35.83 55.58
N GLU A 23 16.58 34.82 54.71
CA GLU A 23 16.54 33.40 55.07
C GLU A 23 17.39 32.56 54.11
N ALA A 24 18.71 32.53 54.35
CA ALA A 24 19.68 31.87 53.46
C ALA A 24 19.54 30.34 53.35
N ARG A 25 18.73 29.72 54.22
CA ARG A 25 18.53 28.26 54.29
C ARG A 25 17.13 27.82 53.84
N ASP A 26 16.37 28.67 53.16
CA ASP A 26 15.07 28.29 52.59
C ASP A 26 15.24 27.48 51.30
N PRO A 27 15.00 26.15 51.30
CA PRO A 27 15.12 25.34 50.10
C PRO A 27 14.08 25.72 49.03
N HIS A 28 12.89 26.18 49.41
CA HIS A 28 11.88 26.60 48.44
C HIS A 28 12.37 27.81 47.64
N CYS A 29 12.91 28.83 48.31
CA CYS A 29 13.44 30.00 47.64
C CYS A 29 14.64 29.67 46.73
N TRP A 30 15.54 28.78 47.16
CA TRP A 30 16.63 28.27 46.31
C TRP A 30 16.11 27.56 45.05
N ARG A 31 15.08 26.74 45.17
CA ARG A 31 14.44 26.09 44.01
C ARG A 31 13.82 27.11 43.04
N VAL A 32 13.06 28.07 43.56
CA VAL A 32 12.43 29.11 42.72
C VAL A 32 13.49 29.97 42.03
N LEU A 33 14.58 30.33 42.72
CA LEU A 33 15.72 31.03 42.10
C LEU A 33 16.30 30.20 40.95
N GLY A 34 16.51 28.89 41.18
CA GLY A 34 16.98 27.97 40.15
C GLY A 34 16.08 27.95 38.91
N MET A 35 14.76 27.84 39.11
CA MET A 35 13.77 27.90 38.01
C MET A 35 13.80 29.23 37.25
N VAL A 36 13.95 30.36 37.96
CA VAL A 36 14.05 31.70 37.35
C VAL A 36 15.31 31.82 36.50
N ASP A 37 16.45 31.31 36.99
CA ASP A 37 17.72 31.39 36.27
C ASP A 37 17.72 30.50 35.02
N VAL A 38 17.16 29.28 35.11
CA VAL A 38 16.92 28.42 33.93
C VAL A 38 16.01 29.11 32.92
N ALA A 39 14.90 29.69 33.34
CA ALA A 39 13.97 30.41 32.45
C ALA A 39 14.61 31.64 31.78
N ALA A 40 15.63 32.23 32.41
CA ALA A 40 16.40 33.34 31.87
C ALA A 40 17.58 32.89 30.97
N GLY A 41 17.76 31.59 30.76
CA GLY A 41 18.83 31.01 29.95
C GLY A 41 20.16 30.80 30.68
N ASP A 42 20.23 31.07 31.99
CA ASP A 42 21.42 30.85 32.83
C ASP A 42 21.34 29.47 33.51
N LEU A 43 21.64 28.43 32.72
CA LEU A 43 21.58 27.04 33.18
C LEU A 43 22.59 26.75 34.32
N ALA A 44 23.75 27.41 34.32
CA ALA A 44 24.80 27.21 35.31
C ALA A 44 24.35 27.72 36.69
N SER A 45 23.90 28.98 36.78
CA SER A 45 23.36 29.53 38.03
C SER A 45 22.10 28.78 38.47
N GLY A 46 21.25 28.40 37.51
CA GLY A 46 20.05 27.60 37.74
C GLY A 46 20.37 26.26 38.42
N ARG A 47 21.31 25.50 37.84
CA ARG A 47 21.78 24.23 38.40
C ARG A 47 22.35 24.39 39.80
N GLN A 48 23.18 25.41 40.03
CA GLN A 48 23.79 25.66 41.33
C GLN A 48 22.72 25.92 42.41
N ALA A 49 21.72 26.75 42.10
CA ALA A 49 20.62 27.06 43.02
C ALA A 49 19.75 25.82 43.31
N LEU A 50 19.47 24.98 42.30
CA LEU A 50 18.72 23.73 42.47
C LEU A 50 19.48 22.69 43.30
N LEU A 51 20.80 22.54 43.09
CA LEU A 51 21.64 21.69 43.92
C LEU A 51 21.65 22.17 45.37
N ARG A 52 21.72 23.49 45.59
CA ARG A 52 21.63 24.06 46.94
C ARG A 52 20.28 23.78 47.61
N SER A 53 19.19 23.81 46.85
CA SER A 53 17.87 23.39 47.33
C SER A 53 17.87 21.92 47.78
N LEU A 54 18.47 21.02 47.00
CA LEU A 54 18.56 19.59 47.35
C LEU A 54 19.47 19.31 48.54
N GLU A 55 20.55 20.07 48.72
CA GLU A 55 21.40 19.97 49.92
C GLU A 55 20.62 20.29 51.20
N LEU A 56 19.72 21.28 51.12
CA LEU A 56 18.89 21.72 52.24
C LEU A 56 17.70 20.79 52.48
N GLN A 57 17.17 20.18 51.41
CA GLN A 57 16.09 19.20 51.49
C GLN A 57 16.24 18.13 50.37
N PRO A 58 16.80 16.93 50.70
CA PRO A 58 17.15 15.92 49.70
C PRO A 58 15.98 15.25 48.96
N ALA A 59 14.78 15.26 49.52
CA ALA A 59 13.60 14.57 49.00
C ALA A 59 12.63 15.51 48.27
N GLN A 60 13.12 16.21 47.24
CA GLN A 60 12.32 17.15 46.44
C GLN A 60 12.20 16.69 44.99
N GLY A 61 11.11 15.99 44.66
CA GLY A 61 10.85 15.50 43.31
C GLY A 61 10.81 16.63 42.27
N GLU A 62 10.18 17.77 42.58
CA GLU A 62 10.15 18.94 41.69
C GLU A 62 11.55 19.47 41.34
N THR A 63 12.46 19.55 42.32
CA THR A 63 13.84 20.02 42.10
C THR A 63 14.63 19.06 41.24
N LEU A 64 14.44 17.75 41.44
CA LEU A 64 15.03 16.70 40.60
C LEU A 64 14.51 16.77 39.15
N LEU A 65 13.22 17.07 38.94
CA LEU A 65 12.66 17.28 37.60
C LEU A 65 13.26 18.49 36.88
N GLU A 66 13.58 19.57 37.60
CA GLU A 66 14.22 20.75 37.00
C GLU A 66 15.67 20.43 36.63
N LEU A 67 16.43 19.75 37.49
CA LEU A 67 17.81 19.32 37.20
C LEU A 67 17.88 18.37 35.99
N ALA A 68 17.01 17.37 35.94
CA ALA A 68 16.94 16.44 34.82
C ALA A 68 16.61 17.15 33.48
N ARG A 69 15.84 18.24 33.53
CA ARG A 69 15.58 19.08 32.34
C ARG A 69 16.82 19.86 31.92
N ILE A 70 17.63 20.34 32.86
CA ILE A 70 18.93 20.97 32.53
C ILE A 70 19.86 19.92 31.90
N ASP A 71 19.98 18.73 32.49
CA ASP A 71 20.79 17.63 31.93
C ASP A 71 20.35 17.30 30.50
N SER A 72 19.04 17.24 30.25
CA SER A 72 18.49 17.02 28.91
C SER A 72 18.82 18.15 27.93
N ALA A 73 18.81 19.41 28.37
CA ALA A 73 19.12 20.56 27.53
C ALA A 73 20.62 20.67 27.19
N GLU A 74 21.48 20.22 28.09
CA GLU A 74 22.94 20.18 27.91
C GLU A 74 23.41 18.94 27.11
N GLY A 75 22.51 18.02 26.77
CA GLY A 75 22.81 16.80 26.02
C GLY A 75 23.32 15.63 26.88
N SER A 76 23.33 15.78 28.21
CA SER A 76 23.69 14.74 29.18
C SER A 76 22.53 13.77 29.36
N ARG A 77 22.29 12.93 28.34
CA ARG A 77 21.12 12.04 28.27
C ARG A 77 20.98 11.08 29.45
N ASP A 78 22.08 10.42 29.84
CA ASP A 78 22.04 9.41 30.92
C ASP A 78 21.72 10.02 32.28
N ASP A 79 22.28 11.21 32.57
CA ASP A 79 22.00 11.96 33.79
C ASP A 79 20.54 12.42 33.84
N ALA A 80 20.01 12.90 32.70
CA ALA A 80 18.61 13.29 32.59
C ALA A 80 17.66 12.11 32.89
N ILE A 81 17.92 10.93 32.32
CA ILE A 81 17.13 9.72 32.56
C ILE A 81 17.18 9.33 34.04
N ALA A 82 18.38 9.31 34.63
CA ALA A 82 18.55 8.99 36.04
C ALA A 82 17.83 10.00 36.94
N GLY A 83 17.89 11.28 36.60
CA GLY A 83 17.20 12.37 37.30
C GLY A 83 15.67 12.23 37.27
N PHE A 84 15.08 11.94 36.10
CA PHE A 84 13.64 11.74 35.98
C PHE A 84 13.15 10.50 36.75
N ARG A 85 13.88 9.37 36.69
CA ARG A 85 13.55 8.16 37.48
C ARG A 85 13.58 8.46 38.98
N ARG A 86 14.66 9.08 39.43
CA ARG A 86 14.83 9.46 40.84
C ARG A 86 13.73 10.40 41.30
N ALA A 87 13.29 11.35 40.46
CA ALA A 87 12.17 12.24 40.77
C ALA A 87 10.86 11.46 41.01
N ALA A 88 10.52 10.51 40.13
CA ALA A 88 9.32 9.68 40.23
C ALA A 88 9.35 8.64 41.38
N GLU A 89 10.54 8.25 41.83
CA GLU A 89 10.74 7.38 42.99
C GLU A 89 10.65 8.15 44.32
N THR A 90 11.22 9.35 44.35
CA THR A 90 11.36 10.18 45.57
C THR A 90 10.05 10.84 45.97
N ASP A 91 9.19 11.20 45.01
CA ASP A 91 7.97 11.97 45.25
C ASP A 91 6.74 11.25 44.63
N PRO A 92 5.83 10.71 45.47
CA PRO A 92 4.70 9.93 45.01
C PRO A 92 3.52 10.80 44.53
N ARG A 93 3.68 12.12 44.39
CA ARG A 93 2.62 12.97 43.85
C ARG A 93 2.38 12.66 42.36
N PRO A 94 1.13 12.44 41.92
CA PRO A 94 0.81 12.13 40.53
C PRO A 94 1.36 13.16 39.52
N GLU A 95 1.37 14.44 39.87
CA GLU A 95 1.88 15.52 39.01
C GLU A 95 3.39 15.37 38.75
N VAL A 96 4.16 14.93 39.75
CA VAL A 96 5.59 14.69 39.62
C VAL A 96 5.85 13.45 38.76
N MET A 97 5.07 12.39 38.96
CA MET A 97 5.15 11.19 38.13
C MET A 97 4.84 11.48 36.66
N VAL A 98 3.79 12.26 36.37
CA VAL A 98 3.45 12.63 34.98
C VAL A 98 4.60 13.42 34.34
N ARG A 99 5.14 14.45 35.02
CA ARG A 99 6.25 15.25 34.47
C ARG A 99 7.54 14.43 34.30
N ALA A 100 7.82 13.49 35.22
CA ALA A 100 8.93 12.56 35.07
C ALA A 100 8.73 11.65 33.85
N GLY A 101 7.52 11.11 33.69
CA GLY A 101 7.15 10.27 32.55
C GLY A 101 7.24 11.00 31.22
N GLU A 102 6.81 12.27 31.14
CA GLU A 102 6.98 13.11 29.95
C GLU A 102 8.46 13.29 29.57
N GLY A 103 9.31 13.59 30.55
CA GLY A 103 10.76 13.71 30.35
C GLY A 103 11.38 12.40 29.84
N LEU A 104 11.05 11.28 30.46
CA LEU A 104 11.50 9.94 30.04
C LEU A 104 11.00 9.59 28.64
N GLY A 105 9.75 9.92 28.32
CA GLY A 105 9.15 9.71 27.01
C GLY A 105 9.86 10.49 25.90
N ASN A 106 10.16 11.77 26.15
CA ASN A 106 10.91 12.62 25.21
C ASN A 106 12.34 12.10 24.95
N LEU A 107 12.92 11.39 25.91
CA LEU A 107 14.22 10.74 25.79
C LEU A 107 14.13 9.30 25.21
N GLY A 108 12.94 8.85 24.81
CA GLY A 108 12.71 7.53 24.21
C GLY A 108 12.57 6.38 25.23
N HIS A 109 12.54 6.65 26.53
CA HIS A 109 12.35 5.65 27.59
C HIS A 109 10.87 5.35 27.83
N LEU A 110 10.21 4.82 26.79
CA LEU A 110 8.75 4.63 26.76
C LEU A 110 8.23 3.72 27.88
N ALA A 111 8.98 2.67 28.25
CA ALA A 111 8.57 1.76 29.32
C ALA A 111 8.56 2.44 30.70
N ASP A 112 9.57 3.26 30.99
CA ASP A 112 9.63 4.01 32.25
C ASP A 112 8.56 5.11 32.30
N ALA A 113 8.32 5.77 31.16
CA ALA A 113 7.25 6.75 31.01
C ALA A 113 5.87 6.12 31.28
N GLU A 114 5.60 4.96 30.68
CA GLU A 114 4.37 4.19 30.90
C GLU A 114 4.18 3.81 32.38
N ALA A 115 5.24 3.36 33.04
CA ALA A 115 5.20 3.03 34.47
C ALA A 115 4.86 4.25 35.33
N CYS A 116 5.42 5.42 35.00
CA CYS A 116 5.10 6.67 35.68
C CYS A 116 3.61 7.05 35.51
N PHE A 117 3.08 6.99 34.28
CA PHE A 117 1.68 7.34 34.02
C PHE A 117 0.70 6.37 34.67
N ARG A 118 1.00 5.07 34.72
CA ARG A 118 0.17 4.10 35.44
C ARG A 118 0.13 4.37 36.94
N ARG A 119 1.29 4.55 37.58
CA ARG A 119 1.36 4.88 39.01
C ARG A 119 0.62 6.19 39.32
N ALA A 120 0.72 7.18 38.43
CA ALA A 120 -0.04 8.42 38.56
C ALA A 120 -1.57 8.18 38.50
N LEU A 121 -2.04 7.28 37.63
CA LEU A 121 -3.46 6.91 37.53
C LEU A 121 -3.93 6.01 38.68
N GLU A 122 -3.06 5.19 39.26
CA GLU A 122 -3.36 4.43 40.49
C GLU A 122 -3.61 5.37 41.66
N ALA A 123 -2.77 6.41 41.79
CA ALA A 123 -2.91 7.42 42.84
C ALA A 123 -4.04 8.44 42.55
N ALA A 124 -4.30 8.75 41.28
CA ALA A 124 -5.35 9.68 40.85
C ALA A 124 -6.06 9.22 39.56
N PRO A 125 -7.08 8.32 39.66
CA PRO A 125 -7.76 7.75 38.49
C PRO A 125 -8.41 8.78 37.55
N GLY A 126 -8.82 9.95 38.08
CA GLY A 126 -9.42 11.04 37.32
C GLY A 126 -8.44 11.93 36.55
N MET A 127 -7.13 11.71 36.66
CA MET A 127 -6.12 12.61 36.09
C MET A 127 -6.04 12.48 34.56
N ALA A 128 -6.73 13.38 33.84
CA ALA A 128 -6.79 13.38 32.39
C ALA A 128 -5.40 13.48 31.71
N ALA A 129 -4.47 14.26 32.28
CA ALA A 129 -3.11 14.40 31.75
C ALA A 129 -2.33 13.07 31.77
N ALA A 130 -2.38 12.34 32.89
CA ALA A 130 -1.76 11.02 33.00
C ALA A 130 -2.36 10.03 32.00
N ARG A 131 -3.68 10.05 31.81
CA ARG A 131 -4.37 9.18 30.85
C ARG A 131 -4.04 9.52 29.40
N PHE A 132 -3.98 10.81 29.06
CA PHE A 132 -3.58 11.27 27.74
C PHE A 132 -2.15 10.83 27.40
N ASN A 133 -1.19 11.08 28.30
CA ASN A 133 0.20 10.70 28.09
C ASN A 133 0.41 9.18 28.08
N LEU A 134 -0.32 8.42 28.90
CA LEU A 134 -0.35 6.95 28.79
C LEU A 134 -0.85 6.53 27.41
N GLY A 135 -1.93 7.14 26.91
CA GLY A 135 -2.45 6.85 25.58
C GLY A 135 -1.44 7.15 24.48
N LEU A 136 -0.72 8.28 24.54
CA LEU A 136 0.37 8.58 23.61
C LEU A 136 1.49 7.54 23.66
N ALA A 137 1.92 7.15 24.86
CA ALA A 137 2.94 6.12 25.04
C ALA A 137 2.50 4.77 24.46
N ARG A 138 1.23 4.39 24.66
CA ARG A 138 0.65 3.17 24.07
C ARG A 138 0.59 3.22 22.55
N LEU A 139 0.20 4.36 21.97
CA LEU A 139 0.20 4.55 20.51
C LEU A 139 1.62 4.46 19.94
N ALA A 140 2.61 5.09 20.58
CA ALA A 140 4.01 5.01 20.18
C ALA A 140 4.58 3.59 20.29
N ALA A 141 4.10 2.79 21.24
CA ALA A 141 4.45 1.38 21.39
C ALA A 141 3.69 0.45 20.43
N GLY A 142 2.80 0.98 19.57
CA GLY A 142 1.99 0.19 18.62
C GLY A 142 0.75 -0.47 19.24
N ALA A 143 0.45 -0.24 20.51
CA ALA A 143 -0.76 -0.71 21.19
C ALA A 143 -1.97 0.19 20.82
N ALA A 144 -2.34 0.19 19.54
CA ALA A 144 -3.29 1.13 18.97
C ALA A 144 -4.70 1.05 19.57
N GLU A 145 -5.18 -0.16 19.89
CA GLU A 145 -6.48 -0.40 20.53
C GLU A 145 -6.55 0.24 21.93
N GLU A 146 -5.54 -0.01 22.78
CA GLU A 146 -5.50 0.56 24.13
C GLU A 146 -5.30 2.08 24.09
N GLY A 147 -4.42 2.55 23.20
CA GLY A 147 -4.22 3.98 22.96
C GLY A 147 -5.53 4.68 22.55
N ARG A 148 -6.33 4.07 21.66
CA ARG A 148 -7.66 4.56 21.29
C ARG A 148 -8.57 4.67 22.50
N ASP A 149 -8.67 3.63 23.32
CA ASP A 149 -9.60 3.59 24.46
C ASP A 149 -9.24 4.65 25.52
N LEU A 150 -7.93 4.85 25.75
CA LEU A 150 -7.43 5.91 26.63
C LEU A 150 -7.77 7.30 26.07
N MET A 151 -7.58 7.52 24.76
CA MET A 151 -7.92 8.80 24.11
C MET A 151 -9.43 9.07 24.15
N ALA A 152 -10.26 8.06 23.92
CA ALA A 152 -11.71 8.18 23.99
C ALA A 152 -12.18 8.60 25.39
N GLN A 153 -11.60 8.02 26.45
CA GLN A 153 -11.86 8.42 27.83
C GLN A 153 -11.43 9.87 28.11
N VAL A 154 -10.30 10.33 27.57
CA VAL A 154 -9.87 11.73 27.71
C VAL A 154 -10.84 12.66 26.99
N VAL A 155 -11.28 12.33 25.76
CA VAL A 155 -12.26 13.12 25.01
C VAL A 155 -13.61 13.17 25.73
N ALA A 156 -14.04 12.07 26.37
CA ALA A 156 -15.28 12.03 27.14
C ALA A 156 -15.19 12.91 28.41
N ALA A 157 -14.06 12.89 29.11
CA ALA A 157 -13.84 13.69 30.31
C ALA A 157 -13.59 15.18 30.01
N ARG A 158 -12.96 15.47 28.86
CA ARG A 158 -12.56 16.82 28.43
C ARG A 158 -12.86 17.03 26.94
N PRO A 159 -14.13 17.24 26.56
CA PRO A 159 -14.53 17.37 25.16
C PRO A 159 -13.85 18.54 24.42
N GLU A 160 -13.41 19.55 25.15
CA GLU A 160 -12.72 20.76 24.67
C GLU A 160 -11.23 20.53 24.39
N PHE A 161 -10.62 19.46 24.91
CA PHE A 161 -9.20 19.18 24.75
C PHE A 161 -8.91 18.60 23.36
N ALA A 162 -8.73 19.50 22.38
CA ALA A 162 -8.55 19.17 20.97
C ALA A 162 -7.44 18.13 20.68
N PRO A 163 -6.24 18.17 21.31
CA PRO A 163 -5.19 17.19 21.05
C PRO A 163 -5.62 15.74 21.26
N ALA A 164 -6.44 15.44 22.28
CA ALA A 164 -6.94 14.09 22.50
C ALA A 164 -7.81 13.58 21.34
N ARG A 165 -8.56 14.47 20.68
CA ARG A 165 -9.40 14.12 19.54
C ARG A 165 -8.57 13.86 18.27
N LEU A 166 -7.49 14.63 18.05
CA LEU A 166 -6.53 14.37 16.97
C LEU A 166 -5.90 12.98 17.12
N HIS A 167 -5.39 12.66 18.32
CA HIS A 167 -4.78 11.36 18.59
C HIS A 167 -5.79 10.21 18.60
N LEU A 168 -7.04 10.45 19.02
CA LEU A 168 -8.13 9.48 18.86
C LEU A 168 -8.36 9.15 17.37
N GLY A 169 -8.43 10.15 16.50
CA GLY A 169 -8.54 9.94 15.05
C GLY A 169 -7.38 9.12 14.49
N GLY A 170 -6.15 9.44 14.90
CA GLY A 170 -4.95 8.67 14.51
C GLY A 170 -5.01 7.20 14.97
N ALA A 171 -5.45 6.95 16.20
CA ALA A 171 -5.63 5.61 16.75
C ALA A 171 -6.74 4.81 16.03
N LEU A 172 -7.84 5.48 15.68
CA LEU A 172 -8.93 4.90 14.89
C LEU A 172 -8.46 4.51 13.49
N ASN A 173 -7.64 5.34 12.85
CA ASN A 173 -7.00 5.01 11.58
C ASN A 173 -6.10 3.76 11.69
N ALA A 174 -5.23 3.71 12.71
CA ALA A 174 -4.33 2.58 12.93
C ALA A 174 -5.06 1.26 13.22
N THR A 175 -6.29 1.33 13.75
CA THR A 175 -7.16 0.18 14.04
C THR A 175 -8.16 -0.12 12.93
N GLY A 176 -8.06 0.55 11.77
CA GLY A 176 -8.93 0.32 10.61
C GLY A 176 -10.37 0.85 10.76
N ARG A 177 -10.65 1.65 11.79
CA ARG A 177 -11.97 2.25 12.07
C ARG A 177 -12.11 3.59 11.33
N TYR A 178 -11.96 3.55 10.01
CA TYR A 178 -11.80 4.75 9.17
C TYR A 178 -12.99 5.73 9.22
N ARG A 179 -14.23 5.23 9.34
CA ARG A 179 -15.42 6.09 9.44
C ARG A 179 -15.39 6.94 10.71
N GLU A 180 -15.10 6.31 11.85
CA GLU A 180 -15.01 7.02 13.13
C GLU A 180 -13.78 7.93 13.18
N ALA A 181 -12.69 7.56 12.50
CA ALA A 181 -11.53 8.43 12.35
C ALA A 181 -11.89 9.73 11.62
N ILE A 182 -12.68 9.65 10.54
CA ILE A 182 -13.18 10.83 9.81
C ILE A 182 -13.98 11.74 10.73
N ASP A 183 -14.91 11.19 11.51
CA ASP A 183 -15.72 11.97 12.45
C ASP A 183 -14.84 12.67 13.50
N ALA A 184 -13.86 11.96 14.05
CA ALA A 184 -12.90 12.53 15.01
C ALA A 184 -12.07 13.65 14.40
N PHE A 185 -11.53 13.49 13.19
CA PHE A 185 -10.74 14.52 12.51
C PHE A 185 -11.59 15.73 12.13
N ASN A 186 -12.81 15.55 11.63
CA ASN A 186 -13.70 16.66 11.32
C ASN A 186 -14.01 17.49 12.57
N ALA A 187 -14.38 16.83 13.68
CA ALA A 187 -14.64 17.52 14.95
C ALA A 187 -13.38 18.16 15.59
N TYR A 188 -12.18 17.72 15.20
CA TYR A 188 -10.93 18.40 15.55
C TYR A 188 -10.72 19.65 14.68
N LEU A 189 -10.88 19.52 13.36
CA LEU A 189 -10.70 20.59 12.38
C LEU A 189 -11.73 21.72 12.52
N GLU A 190 -12.89 21.46 13.12
CA GLU A 190 -13.85 22.52 13.52
C GLU A 190 -13.24 23.54 14.51
N ARG A 191 -12.29 23.10 15.34
CA ARG A 191 -11.63 23.96 16.35
C ARG A 191 -10.26 24.44 15.91
N VAL A 192 -9.52 23.59 15.21
CA VAL A 192 -8.19 23.90 14.68
C VAL A 192 -8.28 23.79 13.16
N PRO A 193 -8.89 24.78 12.49
CA PRO A 193 -8.95 24.79 11.04
C PRO A 193 -7.52 24.82 10.48
N ASP A 194 -7.32 24.20 9.32
CA ASP A 194 -6.06 24.22 8.58
C ASP A 194 -4.87 23.44 9.18
N ASP A 195 -5.06 22.58 10.18
CA ASP A 195 -3.97 21.69 10.66
C ASP A 195 -3.55 20.70 9.55
N PRO A 196 -2.31 20.81 9.01
CA PRO A 196 -1.85 19.98 7.89
C PRO A 196 -1.78 18.49 8.22
N LEU A 197 -1.46 18.13 9.46
CA LEU A 197 -1.34 16.73 9.88
C LEU A 197 -2.73 16.09 9.95
N ALA A 198 -3.69 16.79 10.55
CA ALA A 198 -5.07 16.32 10.63
C ALA A 198 -5.71 16.19 9.23
N LEU A 199 -5.48 17.16 8.35
CA LEU A 199 -5.93 17.10 6.95
C LEU A 199 -5.32 15.90 6.20
N THR A 200 -4.04 15.61 6.44
CA THR A 200 -3.35 14.45 5.85
C THR A 200 -3.95 13.13 6.34
N TRP A 201 -4.18 12.99 7.65
CA TRP A 201 -4.75 11.76 8.21
C TRP A 201 -6.22 11.57 7.84
N LEU A 202 -6.99 12.66 7.72
CA LEU A 202 -8.34 12.63 7.18
C LEU A 202 -8.34 12.17 5.71
N GLY A 203 -7.42 12.71 4.89
CA GLY A 203 -7.22 12.26 3.51
C GLY A 203 -6.94 10.76 3.43
N ALA A 204 -6.09 10.24 4.32
CA ALA A 204 -5.79 8.81 4.41
C ALA A 204 -7.04 7.98 4.73
N SER A 205 -7.84 8.39 5.73
CA SER A 205 -9.10 7.70 6.06
C SER A 205 -10.07 7.66 4.88
N LEU A 206 -10.22 8.80 4.17
CA LEU A 206 -11.08 8.91 2.99
C LEU A 206 -10.61 8.00 1.85
N GLN A 207 -9.30 7.95 1.61
CA GLN A 207 -8.70 7.08 0.61
C GLN A 207 -8.95 5.60 0.91
N PHE A 208 -8.84 5.18 2.18
CA PHE A 208 -9.13 3.79 2.56
C PHE A 208 -10.61 3.40 2.38
N LEU A 209 -11.53 4.37 2.46
CA LEU A 209 -12.95 4.16 2.17
C LEU A 209 -13.31 4.29 0.68
N GLY A 210 -12.32 4.57 -0.19
CA GLY A 210 -12.53 4.74 -1.64
C GLY A 210 -13.04 6.12 -2.05
N HIS A 211 -13.06 7.11 -1.15
CA HIS A 211 -13.44 8.49 -1.44
C HIS A 211 -12.23 9.27 -2.00
N PHE A 212 -11.77 8.88 -3.19
CA PHE A 212 -10.49 9.30 -3.74
C PHE A 212 -10.41 10.81 -4.05
N GLU A 213 -11.45 11.42 -4.60
CA GLU A 213 -11.48 12.85 -4.92
C GLU A 213 -11.44 13.70 -3.63
N ALA A 214 -12.19 13.28 -2.61
CA ALA A 214 -12.19 13.94 -1.32
C ALA A 214 -10.81 13.80 -0.63
N ALA A 215 -10.19 12.63 -0.72
CA ALA A 215 -8.83 12.40 -0.21
C ALA A 215 -7.80 13.30 -0.89
N GLU A 216 -7.82 13.38 -2.24
CA GLU A 216 -6.91 14.26 -2.99
C GLU A 216 -7.08 15.72 -2.58
N SER A 217 -8.33 16.18 -2.43
CA SER A 217 -8.62 17.54 -1.98
C SER A 217 -7.98 17.85 -0.62
N ARG A 218 -8.10 16.93 0.34
CA ARG A 218 -7.52 17.09 1.69
C ARG A 218 -5.99 17.07 1.68
N TYR A 219 -5.36 16.19 0.90
CA TYR A 219 -3.90 16.19 0.76
C TYR A 219 -3.38 17.49 0.14
N ARG A 220 -4.01 17.96 -0.95
CA ARG A 220 -3.62 19.23 -1.58
C ARG A 220 -3.84 20.43 -0.65
N GLU A 221 -4.87 20.38 0.18
CA GLU A 221 -5.11 21.39 1.22
C GLU A 221 -4.02 21.38 2.29
N ALA A 222 -3.63 20.21 2.80
CA ALA A 222 -2.50 20.08 3.72
C ALA A 222 -1.21 20.65 3.12
N LEU A 223 -0.91 20.32 1.85
CA LEU A 223 0.29 20.80 1.15
C LEU A 223 0.27 22.30 0.84
N ARG A 224 -0.91 22.93 0.70
CA ARG A 224 -1.00 24.40 0.61
C ARG A 224 -0.61 25.08 1.93
N ARG A 225 -0.76 24.40 3.06
CA ARG A 225 -0.43 24.93 4.40
C ARG A 225 0.99 24.58 4.83
N ALA A 226 1.43 23.37 4.51
CA ALA A 226 2.78 22.88 4.76
C ALA A 226 3.34 22.25 3.48
N PRO A 227 3.99 23.04 2.61
CA PRO A 227 4.52 22.55 1.33
C PRO A 227 5.52 21.39 1.46
N ASP A 228 6.30 21.35 2.53
CA ASP A 228 7.33 20.31 2.74
C ASP A 228 6.82 19.13 3.59
N LEU A 229 5.49 18.95 3.72
CA LEU A 229 4.92 17.86 4.53
C LEU A 229 5.08 16.51 3.82
N ALA A 230 6.15 15.80 4.18
CA ALA A 230 6.57 14.57 3.50
C ALA A 230 5.47 13.47 3.47
N ASP A 231 4.74 13.27 4.58
CA ASP A 231 3.65 12.27 4.66
C ASP A 231 2.49 12.60 3.70
N ALA A 232 2.16 13.88 3.54
CA ALA A 232 1.10 14.32 2.62
C ALA A 232 1.51 14.08 1.16
N HIS A 233 2.76 14.38 0.82
CA HIS A 233 3.32 14.09 -0.49
C HIS A 233 3.35 12.57 -0.79
N ALA A 234 3.81 11.74 0.16
CA ALA A 234 3.86 10.29 -0.03
C ALA A 234 2.45 9.70 -0.22
N ASN A 235 1.48 10.13 0.60
CA ASN A 235 0.10 9.68 0.50
C ASN A 235 -0.58 10.14 -0.80
N LEU A 236 -0.38 11.40 -1.21
CA LEU A 236 -0.88 11.91 -2.48
C LEU A 236 -0.24 11.17 -3.67
N GLY A 237 1.08 10.93 -3.63
CA GLY A 237 1.77 10.13 -4.64
C GLY A 237 1.20 8.72 -4.78
N LYS A 238 0.90 8.05 -3.65
CA LYS A 238 0.24 6.74 -3.64
C LYS A 238 -1.18 6.79 -4.22
N LEU A 239 -1.97 7.79 -3.86
CA LEU A 239 -3.32 7.97 -4.39
C LEU A 239 -3.29 8.17 -5.92
N LEU A 240 -2.46 9.09 -6.40
CA LEU A 240 -2.29 9.40 -7.81
C LEU A 240 -1.75 8.21 -8.60
N GLN A 241 -0.92 7.36 -7.98
CA GLN A 241 -0.51 6.08 -8.56
C GLN A 241 -1.71 5.19 -8.88
N GLY A 242 -2.59 5.00 -7.89
CA GLY A 242 -3.79 4.18 -8.06
C GLY A 242 -4.80 4.76 -9.06
N GLN A 243 -4.78 6.07 -9.27
CA GLN A 243 -5.65 6.77 -10.23
C GLN A 243 -5.08 6.82 -11.66
N GLY A 244 -3.96 6.14 -11.94
CA GLY A 244 -3.35 6.16 -13.28
C GLY A 244 -2.66 7.48 -13.64
N ARG A 245 -2.22 8.26 -12.65
CA ARG A 245 -1.47 9.53 -12.83
C ARG A 245 0.01 9.39 -12.40
N PRO A 246 0.79 8.50 -13.04
CA PRO A 246 2.10 8.09 -12.54
C PRO A 246 3.16 9.20 -12.56
N LYS A 247 3.09 10.15 -13.51
CA LYS A 247 4.05 11.26 -13.61
C LYS A 247 3.94 12.21 -12.41
N GLU A 248 2.73 12.67 -12.09
CA GLU A 248 2.50 13.55 -10.93
C GLU A 248 2.86 12.86 -9.61
N ALA A 249 2.55 11.57 -9.51
CA ALA A 249 2.90 10.82 -8.34
C ALA A 249 4.42 10.65 -8.15
N GLU A 250 5.21 10.54 -9.23
CA GLU A 250 6.67 10.46 -9.16
C GLU A 250 7.26 11.76 -8.60
N GLU A 251 6.72 12.89 -9.04
CA GLU A 251 7.06 14.21 -8.52
C GLU A 251 6.79 14.31 -7.01
N HIS A 252 5.60 13.89 -6.56
CA HIS A 252 5.28 13.91 -5.14
C HIS A 252 6.14 12.95 -4.31
N PHE A 253 6.49 11.76 -4.81
CA PHE A 253 7.45 10.91 -4.10
C PHE A 253 8.83 11.57 -3.99
N ARG A 254 9.31 12.26 -5.04
CA ARG A 254 10.56 13.02 -4.96
C ARG A 254 10.47 14.17 -3.96
N GLN A 255 9.36 14.90 -3.91
CA GLN A 255 9.13 15.98 -2.92
C GLN A 255 9.12 15.44 -1.48
N ALA A 256 8.45 14.30 -1.25
CA ALA A 256 8.49 13.63 0.05
C ALA A 256 9.92 13.25 0.48
N LEU A 257 10.74 12.76 -0.46
CA LEU A 257 12.13 12.40 -0.20
C LEU A 257 13.06 13.62 -0.10
N HIS A 258 12.70 14.74 -0.72
CA HIS A 258 13.42 16.00 -0.52
C HIS A 258 13.22 16.50 0.91
N ALA A 259 11.98 16.49 1.40
CA ALA A 259 11.65 16.89 2.77
C ALA A 259 12.14 15.89 3.82
N ARG A 260 12.05 14.59 3.53
CA ARG A 260 12.49 13.50 4.40
C ARG A 260 13.14 12.39 3.57
N PRO A 261 14.48 12.39 3.41
CA PRO A 261 15.22 11.43 2.57
C PRO A 261 14.94 9.96 2.86
N ASP A 262 14.57 9.64 4.10
CA ASP A 262 14.37 8.27 4.58
C ASP A 262 12.89 7.89 4.75
N HIS A 263 11.98 8.58 4.06
CA HIS A 263 10.56 8.29 4.13
C HIS A 263 10.23 6.91 3.51
N PRO A 264 9.75 5.91 4.28
CA PRO A 264 9.61 4.54 3.79
C PRO A 264 8.62 4.38 2.63
N GLU A 265 7.43 4.98 2.74
CA GLU A 265 6.41 4.91 1.70
C GLU A 265 6.86 5.61 0.41
N ALA A 266 7.55 6.75 0.51
CA ALA A 266 8.05 7.46 -0.66
C ALA A 266 9.21 6.71 -1.33
N LEU A 267 10.12 6.10 -0.55
CA LEU A 267 11.17 5.21 -1.08
C LEU A 267 10.54 4.03 -1.80
N SER A 268 9.57 3.34 -1.19
CA SER A 268 8.90 2.20 -1.80
C SER A 268 8.14 2.61 -3.08
N GLY A 269 7.44 3.75 -3.05
CA GLY A 269 6.67 4.26 -4.18
C GLY A 269 7.56 4.65 -5.36
N LEU A 270 8.64 5.40 -5.11
CA LEU A 270 9.59 5.81 -6.16
C LEU A 270 10.42 4.64 -6.67
N ALA A 271 10.91 3.75 -5.80
CA ALA A 271 11.67 2.57 -6.24
C ALA A 271 10.81 1.64 -7.10
N GLY A 272 9.55 1.40 -6.71
CA GLY A 272 8.61 0.61 -7.52
C GLY A 272 8.30 1.26 -8.88
N ARG A 273 8.26 2.60 -8.94
CA ARG A 273 8.12 3.35 -10.20
C ARG A 273 9.32 3.20 -11.11
N LEU A 274 10.51 3.38 -10.57
CA LEU A 274 11.77 3.28 -11.32
C LEU A 274 11.96 1.85 -11.86
N ASP A 275 11.65 0.85 -11.05
CA ASP A 275 11.60 -0.56 -11.44
C ASP A 275 10.62 -0.80 -12.61
N ASN A 276 9.37 -0.32 -12.51
CA ASN A 276 8.39 -0.44 -13.59
C ASN A 276 8.77 0.33 -14.87
N GLN A 277 9.58 1.38 -14.76
CA GLN A 277 10.09 2.14 -15.91
C GLN A 277 11.38 1.55 -16.51
N GLY A 278 11.94 0.49 -15.91
CA GLY A 278 13.23 -0.07 -16.31
C GLY A 278 14.44 0.79 -15.94
N ARG A 279 14.27 1.81 -15.08
CA ARG A 279 15.34 2.69 -14.57
C ARG A 279 16.03 2.04 -13.36
N TYR A 280 16.56 0.83 -13.56
CA TYR A 280 17.04 -0.02 -12.48
C TYR A 280 18.24 0.59 -11.74
N GLU A 281 19.18 1.23 -12.45
CA GLU A 281 20.37 1.86 -11.87
C GLU A 281 19.99 3.05 -10.98
N GLU A 282 19.02 3.87 -11.39
CA GLU A 282 18.51 4.97 -10.56
C GLU A 282 17.76 4.44 -9.34
N GLY A 283 16.94 3.39 -9.51
CA GLY A 283 16.21 2.75 -8.42
C GLY A 283 17.15 2.12 -7.39
N LEU A 284 18.25 1.51 -7.85
CA LEU A 284 19.29 0.97 -7.00
C LEU A 284 20.02 2.08 -6.24
N ALA A 285 20.46 3.14 -6.93
CA ALA A 285 21.13 4.27 -6.29
C ALA A 285 20.24 4.97 -5.25
N LEU A 286 18.93 5.05 -5.50
CA LEU A 286 17.95 5.55 -4.54
C LEU A 286 17.92 4.68 -3.27
N LEU A 287 17.85 3.36 -3.43
CA LEU A 287 17.75 2.42 -2.31
C LEU A 287 19.06 2.26 -1.53
N GLU A 288 20.21 2.35 -2.20
CA GLU A 288 21.54 2.28 -1.57
C GLU A 288 21.88 3.58 -0.81
N ARG A 289 21.32 4.73 -1.21
CA ARG A 289 21.50 6.02 -0.53
C ARG A 289 20.60 6.22 0.70
N ALA A 290 19.51 5.46 0.81
CA ALA A 290 18.63 5.54 1.96
C ALA A 290 19.40 5.11 3.23
N SER A 291 19.35 5.94 4.28
CA SER A 291 19.97 5.63 5.57
C SER A 291 19.11 4.65 6.40
N VAL A 292 17.86 4.44 5.97
CA VAL A 292 16.98 3.38 6.47
C VAL A 292 17.72 2.04 6.42
N ASP A 293 17.65 1.26 7.51
CA ASP A 293 18.22 -0.09 7.60
C ASP A 293 17.94 -0.84 6.29
N ALA A 294 19.00 -1.14 5.53
CA ALA A 294 18.94 -1.80 4.22
C ALA A 294 18.16 -3.14 4.29
N ARG A 295 17.92 -3.64 5.51
CA ARG A 295 17.10 -4.80 5.84
C ARG A 295 15.64 -4.49 6.16
N SER A 296 15.11 -3.33 5.76
CA SER A 296 13.68 -3.04 5.86
C SER A 296 12.90 -4.06 5.03
N TYR A 297 12.02 -4.82 5.68
CA TYR A 297 11.21 -5.83 4.99
C TYR A 297 10.27 -5.23 3.94
N GLN A 298 9.96 -3.92 4.05
CA GLN A 298 9.13 -3.21 3.10
C GLN A 298 9.88 -2.94 1.78
N LEU A 299 11.17 -2.62 1.85
CA LEU A 299 11.97 -2.24 0.68
C LEU A 299 12.71 -3.43 0.05
N ALA A 300 13.09 -4.43 0.85
CA ALA A 300 13.89 -5.57 0.40
C ALA A 300 13.31 -6.31 -0.84
N PRO A 301 11.99 -6.55 -0.98
CA PRO A 301 11.44 -7.18 -2.17
C PRO A 301 11.64 -6.38 -3.47
N ILE A 302 11.56 -5.04 -3.40
CA ILE A 302 11.77 -4.15 -4.55
C ILE A 302 13.28 -4.07 -4.85
N HIS A 303 14.10 -3.91 -3.81
CA HIS A 303 15.56 -3.88 -3.95
C HIS A 303 16.09 -5.19 -4.58
N ALA A 304 15.67 -6.34 -4.08
CA ALA A 304 16.04 -7.63 -4.64
C ALA A 304 15.59 -7.79 -6.09
N ARG A 305 14.40 -7.26 -6.46
CA ARG A 305 13.92 -7.30 -7.84
C ARG A 305 14.77 -6.44 -8.77
N ILE A 306 15.14 -5.24 -8.36
CA ILE A 306 16.07 -4.37 -9.12
C ILE A 306 17.45 -5.05 -9.28
N LEU A 307 18.01 -5.61 -8.20
CA LEU A 307 19.28 -6.35 -8.25
C LEU A 307 19.22 -7.53 -9.24
N ARG A 308 18.11 -8.28 -9.24
CA ARG A 308 17.86 -9.36 -10.21
C ARG A 308 17.84 -8.88 -11.66
N HIS A 309 17.25 -7.72 -11.94
CA HIS A 309 17.23 -7.12 -13.28
C HIS A 309 18.63 -6.67 -13.72
N LEU A 310 19.47 -6.25 -12.78
CA LEU A 310 20.88 -5.89 -13.01
C LEU A 310 21.84 -7.10 -13.02
N GLY A 311 21.33 -8.34 -12.98
CA GLY A 311 22.15 -9.56 -12.95
C GLY A 311 22.81 -9.86 -11.60
N ARG A 312 22.57 -9.04 -10.56
CA ARG A 312 23.14 -9.15 -9.20
C ARG A 312 22.32 -10.09 -8.30
N SER A 313 21.97 -11.27 -8.81
CA SER A 313 21.06 -12.22 -8.12
C SER A 313 21.63 -12.77 -6.81
N GLY A 314 22.96 -12.90 -6.69
CA GLY A 314 23.61 -13.32 -5.44
C GLY A 314 23.38 -12.32 -4.29
N GLU A 315 23.50 -11.03 -4.58
CA GLU A 315 23.26 -9.96 -3.62
C GLU A 315 21.79 -9.86 -3.23
N ALA A 316 20.89 -10.05 -4.21
CA ALA A 316 19.45 -10.14 -3.95
C ALA A 316 19.11 -11.27 -2.97
N ARG A 317 19.75 -12.45 -3.11
CA ARG A 317 19.56 -13.58 -2.20
C ARG A 317 20.01 -13.24 -0.78
N THR A 318 21.25 -12.78 -0.63
CA THR A 318 21.83 -12.40 0.66
C THR A 318 20.97 -11.37 1.39
N LEU A 319 20.49 -10.35 0.65
CA LEU A 319 19.59 -9.33 1.19
C LEU A 319 18.31 -9.98 1.76
N LEU A 320 17.59 -10.75 0.94
CA LEU A 320 16.31 -11.34 1.35
C LEU A 320 16.46 -12.34 2.50
N GLU A 321 17.50 -13.18 2.49
CA GLU A 321 17.78 -14.14 3.56
C GLU A 321 18.07 -13.43 4.89
N SER A 322 18.86 -12.34 4.85
CA SER A 322 19.16 -11.54 6.04
C SER A 322 17.91 -10.89 6.66
N VAL A 323 16.97 -10.45 5.82
CA VAL A 323 15.69 -9.89 6.28
C VAL A 323 14.80 -10.99 6.83
N ALA A 324 14.66 -12.10 6.12
CA ALA A 324 13.79 -13.21 6.50
C ALA A 324 14.18 -13.86 7.84
N ALA A 325 15.47 -13.82 8.20
CA ALA A 325 15.99 -14.30 9.48
C ALA A 325 15.54 -13.47 10.71
N ARG A 326 14.98 -12.27 10.51
CA ARG A 326 14.57 -11.41 11.62
C ARG A 326 13.37 -11.99 12.39
N PRO A 327 13.40 -11.96 13.74
CA PRO A 327 12.24 -12.30 14.55
C PRO A 327 11.15 -11.21 14.43
N GLY A 328 9.90 -11.56 14.72
CA GLY A 328 8.80 -10.58 14.80
C GLY A 328 8.29 -10.01 13.48
N LEU A 329 8.74 -10.51 12.32
CA LEU A 329 8.19 -10.04 11.03
C LEU A 329 6.69 -10.35 10.91
N PRO A 330 5.89 -9.40 10.39
CA PRO A 330 4.50 -9.63 9.99
C PRO A 330 4.33 -10.83 9.06
N ALA A 331 3.18 -11.50 9.12
CA ALA A 331 2.93 -12.72 8.36
C ALA A 331 2.94 -12.47 6.83
N ASP A 332 2.37 -11.35 6.39
CA ASP A 332 2.37 -10.89 5.00
C ASP A 332 3.77 -10.58 4.49
N ALA A 333 4.61 -9.95 5.32
CA ALA A 333 6.01 -9.70 5.00
C ALA A 333 6.77 -11.02 4.77
N ARG A 334 6.52 -12.05 5.59
CA ARG A 334 7.13 -13.39 5.40
C ARG A 334 6.69 -14.03 4.10
N VAL A 335 5.41 -13.95 3.75
CA VAL A 335 4.88 -14.44 2.46
C VAL A 335 5.59 -13.73 1.30
N GLN A 336 5.69 -12.40 1.34
CA GLN A 336 6.33 -11.63 0.29
C GLN A 336 7.81 -11.96 0.13
N LEU A 337 8.55 -12.11 1.24
CA LEU A 337 9.96 -12.49 1.23
C LEU A 337 10.17 -13.91 0.66
N ASP A 338 9.32 -14.87 1.03
CA ASP A 338 9.40 -16.24 0.51
C ASP A 338 9.16 -16.27 -1.01
N PHE A 339 8.18 -15.53 -1.53
CA PHE A 339 8.00 -15.40 -2.98
C PHE A 339 9.18 -14.71 -3.68
N SER A 340 9.75 -13.66 -3.07
CA SER A 340 10.93 -12.99 -3.62
C SER A 340 12.15 -13.92 -3.65
N LEU A 341 12.36 -14.74 -2.61
CA LEU A 341 13.41 -15.76 -2.56
C LEU A 341 13.20 -16.85 -3.61
N ALA A 342 11.96 -17.31 -3.80
CA ALA A 342 11.61 -18.25 -4.86
C ALA A 342 11.99 -17.69 -6.25
N ALA A 343 11.70 -16.42 -6.51
CA ALA A 343 12.03 -15.76 -7.78
C ALA A 343 13.54 -15.57 -7.99
N VAL A 344 14.32 -15.33 -6.93
CA VAL A 344 15.79 -15.29 -6.99
C VAL A 344 16.34 -16.68 -7.28
N ALA A 345 15.91 -17.70 -6.54
CA ALA A 345 16.38 -19.08 -6.71
C ALA A 345 16.04 -19.63 -8.11
N ASP A 346 14.83 -19.36 -8.63
CA ASP A 346 14.42 -19.71 -10.00
C ASP A 346 15.35 -19.07 -11.05
N GLN A 347 15.80 -17.82 -10.82
CA GLN A 347 16.78 -17.13 -11.67
C GLN A 347 18.19 -17.69 -11.58
N GLN A 348 18.56 -18.28 -10.45
CA GLN A 348 19.84 -18.95 -10.26
C GLN A 348 19.82 -20.41 -10.74
N ALA A 349 18.71 -20.89 -11.30
CA ALA A 349 18.48 -22.30 -11.63
C ALA A 349 18.57 -23.25 -10.42
N ASP A 350 18.42 -22.73 -9.20
CA ASP A 350 18.31 -23.49 -7.95
C ASP A 350 16.85 -23.92 -7.74
N TYR A 351 16.38 -24.81 -8.61
CA TYR A 351 14.95 -25.17 -8.70
C TYR A 351 14.42 -25.85 -7.43
N ALA A 352 15.27 -26.60 -6.72
CA ALA A 352 14.90 -27.21 -5.44
C ALA A 352 14.58 -26.15 -4.38
N SER A 353 15.46 -25.16 -4.20
CA SER A 353 15.21 -24.06 -3.27
C SER A 353 14.05 -23.19 -3.73
N ALA A 354 13.95 -22.92 -5.04
CA ALA A 354 12.86 -22.15 -5.62
C ALA A 354 11.50 -22.76 -5.29
N TRP A 355 11.37 -24.08 -5.47
CA TRP A 355 10.16 -24.82 -5.11
C TRP A 355 9.87 -24.80 -3.61
N ALA A 356 10.89 -25.00 -2.77
CA ALA A 356 10.73 -24.98 -1.32
C ALA A 356 10.24 -23.61 -0.82
N PHE A 357 10.81 -22.52 -1.35
CA PHE A 357 10.39 -21.16 -1.03
C PHE A 357 8.97 -20.87 -1.52
N ALA A 358 8.63 -21.20 -2.77
CA ALA A 358 7.29 -21.00 -3.32
C ALA A 358 6.23 -21.79 -2.53
N SER A 359 6.50 -23.06 -2.23
CA SER A 359 5.58 -23.92 -1.47
C SER A 359 5.35 -23.40 -0.05
N ARG A 360 6.41 -22.93 0.61
CA ARG A 360 6.30 -22.28 1.93
C ARG A 360 5.50 -20.98 1.85
N ALA A 361 5.73 -20.15 0.83
CA ALA A 361 5.01 -18.89 0.63
C ALA A 361 3.51 -19.14 0.43
N ASN A 362 3.16 -20.09 -0.44
CA ASN A 362 1.79 -20.50 -0.73
C ASN A 362 1.09 -21.05 0.51
N ALA A 363 1.73 -21.95 1.27
CA ALA A 363 1.17 -22.48 2.51
C ALA A 363 0.90 -21.39 3.56
N ARG A 364 1.85 -20.47 3.78
CA ARG A 364 1.67 -19.31 4.68
C ARG A 364 0.57 -18.38 4.18
N ARG A 365 0.47 -18.17 2.87
CA ARG A 365 -0.58 -17.32 2.29
C ARG A 365 -1.95 -17.94 2.52
N ARG A 366 -2.10 -19.24 2.30
CA ARG A 366 -3.34 -19.97 2.60
C ARG A 366 -3.71 -19.89 4.08
N SER A 367 -2.76 -19.96 5.01
CA SER A 367 -3.06 -19.90 6.44
C SER A 367 -3.58 -18.53 6.93
N VAL A 368 -3.37 -17.47 6.15
CA VAL A 368 -3.88 -16.12 6.47
C VAL A 368 -5.12 -15.73 5.66
N LEU A 369 -5.57 -16.56 4.73
CA LEU A 369 -6.84 -16.37 4.05
C LEU A 369 -8.01 -16.71 4.99
N PRO A 370 -9.19 -16.11 4.79
CA PRO A 370 -10.39 -16.55 5.50
C PRO A 370 -10.64 -18.06 5.26
N PRO A 371 -11.07 -18.82 6.29
CA PRO A 371 -11.39 -20.24 6.12
C PRO A 371 -12.39 -20.47 4.98
N GLY A 372 -12.09 -21.42 4.10
CA GLY A 372 -12.94 -21.76 2.95
C GLY A 372 -12.90 -20.77 1.78
N ALA A 373 -12.12 -19.69 1.84
CA ALA A 373 -12.09 -18.68 0.78
C ALA A 373 -11.62 -19.19 -0.60
N PRO A 374 -10.61 -20.08 -0.71
CA PRO A 374 -10.27 -20.69 -1.99
C PRO A 374 -11.41 -21.54 -2.58
N GLU A 375 -12.02 -22.39 -1.76
CA GLU A 375 -13.09 -23.31 -2.15
C GLU A 375 -14.33 -22.54 -2.60
N ALA A 376 -14.77 -21.57 -1.80
CA ALA A 376 -15.90 -20.70 -2.15
C ALA A 376 -15.65 -19.90 -3.44
N GLY A 377 -14.41 -19.47 -3.69
CA GLY A 377 -14.04 -18.78 -4.92
C GLY A 377 -14.15 -19.68 -6.17
N LEU A 378 -13.74 -20.94 -6.05
CA LEU A 378 -13.88 -21.93 -7.13
C LEU A 378 -15.33 -22.31 -7.38
N GLU A 379 -16.12 -22.51 -6.32
CA GLU A 379 -17.57 -22.78 -6.45
C GLU A 379 -18.31 -21.62 -7.10
N ALA A 380 -18.00 -20.38 -6.70
CA ALA A 380 -18.57 -19.18 -7.32
C ALA A 380 -18.20 -19.07 -8.81
N MET A 381 -16.95 -19.37 -9.16
CA MET A 381 -16.51 -19.41 -10.55
C MET A 381 -17.25 -20.50 -11.35
N ALA A 382 -17.39 -21.71 -10.79
CA ALA A 382 -18.12 -22.80 -11.45
C ALA A 382 -19.60 -22.47 -11.68
N ALA A 383 -20.26 -21.89 -10.67
CA ALA A 383 -21.63 -21.41 -10.80
C ALA A 383 -21.74 -20.31 -11.86
N ALA A 384 -20.83 -19.33 -11.87
CA ALA A 384 -20.80 -18.28 -12.88
C ALA A 384 -20.62 -18.85 -14.29
N VAL A 385 -19.72 -19.81 -14.50
CA VAL A 385 -19.54 -20.48 -15.79
C VAL A 385 -20.84 -21.17 -16.24
N ALA A 386 -21.49 -21.92 -15.35
CA ALA A 386 -22.75 -22.59 -15.65
C ALA A 386 -23.86 -21.60 -16.03
N ASP A 387 -24.05 -20.54 -15.23
CA ASP A 387 -25.04 -19.50 -15.47
C ASP A 387 -24.79 -18.77 -16.79
N ILE A 388 -23.55 -18.34 -17.04
CA ILE A 388 -23.15 -17.65 -18.26
C ILE A 388 -23.46 -18.52 -19.49
N LYS A 389 -23.08 -19.80 -19.46
CA LYS A 389 -23.34 -20.72 -20.57
C LYS A 389 -24.83 -20.92 -20.83
N GLY A 390 -25.63 -21.00 -19.78
CA GLY A 390 -27.08 -21.15 -19.88
C GLY A 390 -27.77 -19.89 -20.43
N ILE A 391 -27.36 -18.71 -19.97
CA ILE A 391 -27.95 -17.42 -20.35
C ILE A 391 -27.53 -17.00 -21.76
N PHE A 392 -26.25 -17.18 -22.10
CA PHE A 392 -25.68 -16.83 -23.40
C PHE A 392 -25.53 -18.08 -24.27
N ALA A 393 -26.60 -18.86 -24.38
CA ALA A 393 -26.68 -19.95 -25.36
C ALA A 393 -26.75 -19.40 -26.80
N LEU A 394 -26.41 -20.22 -27.79
CA LEU A 394 -26.28 -19.81 -29.20
C LEU A 394 -27.56 -19.20 -29.77
N ASP A 395 -28.71 -19.76 -29.43
CA ASP A 395 -30.03 -19.27 -29.80
C ASP A 395 -30.40 -18.00 -29.02
N ALA A 396 -30.14 -17.99 -27.72
CA ALA A 396 -30.49 -16.87 -26.85
C ALA A 396 -29.68 -15.59 -27.15
N ILE A 397 -28.40 -15.72 -27.50
CA ILE A 397 -27.51 -14.55 -27.66
C ILE A 397 -27.85 -13.70 -28.90
N ALA A 398 -28.44 -14.32 -29.94
CA ALA A 398 -28.84 -13.62 -31.15
C ALA A 398 -29.98 -12.62 -30.90
N ASP A 399 -30.84 -12.91 -29.92
CA ASP A 399 -31.99 -12.08 -29.55
C ASP A 399 -31.66 -11.05 -28.44
N MET A 400 -30.42 -11.03 -27.95
CA MET A 400 -30.01 -10.08 -26.90
C MET A 400 -29.99 -8.66 -27.42
N ALA A 401 -30.43 -7.72 -26.58
CA ALA A 401 -30.30 -6.30 -26.88
C ALA A 401 -28.83 -5.90 -27.08
N SER A 402 -28.59 -4.95 -27.98
CA SER A 402 -27.28 -4.35 -28.20
C SER A 402 -27.35 -2.84 -28.02
N ALA A 403 -26.25 -2.25 -27.54
CA ALA A 403 -26.05 -0.80 -27.58
C ALA A 403 -25.95 -0.27 -29.01
N ALA A 404 -25.66 -1.15 -29.99
CA ALA A 404 -25.32 -0.79 -31.36
C ALA A 404 -24.18 0.26 -31.45
N CYS A 405 -23.26 0.23 -30.48
CA CYS A 405 -22.12 1.15 -30.45
C CYS A 405 -21.19 0.87 -31.64
N PRO A 406 -20.88 1.87 -32.49
CA PRO A 406 -20.03 1.67 -33.66
C PRO A 406 -18.53 1.71 -33.36
N SER A 407 -18.15 1.97 -32.11
CA SER A 407 -16.75 2.17 -31.71
C SER A 407 -15.94 0.88 -31.80
N GLU A 408 -14.79 0.95 -32.49
CA GLU A 408 -13.75 -0.09 -32.49
C GLU A 408 -12.60 0.22 -31.53
N ARG A 409 -12.71 1.32 -30.78
CA ARG A 409 -11.68 1.85 -29.89
C ARG A 409 -11.32 0.87 -28.75
N PRO A 410 -12.27 0.18 -28.09
CA PRO A 410 -11.93 -0.78 -27.04
C PRO A 410 -11.33 -2.06 -27.62
N VAL A 411 -10.16 -2.44 -27.10
CA VAL A 411 -9.51 -3.73 -27.38
C VAL A 411 -9.37 -4.49 -26.07
N PHE A 412 -9.94 -5.68 -25.97
CA PHE A 412 -9.91 -6.46 -24.73
C PHE A 412 -8.86 -7.56 -24.83
N LEU A 413 -7.85 -7.53 -23.97
CA LEU A 413 -6.86 -8.58 -23.82
C LEU A 413 -7.33 -9.49 -22.68
N VAL A 414 -7.85 -10.66 -23.02
CA VAL A 414 -8.44 -11.60 -22.07
C VAL A 414 -7.60 -12.86 -21.92
N GLY A 415 -7.72 -13.50 -20.76
CA GLY A 415 -7.07 -14.78 -20.48
C GLY A 415 -6.67 -14.88 -19.01
N MET A 416 -6.31 -16.09 -18.59
CA MET A 416 -5.85 -16.35 -17.23
C MET A 416 -4.67 -15.45 -16.81
N PRO A 417 -4.51 -15.10 -15.51
CA PRO A 417 -3.29 -14.48 -15.03
C PRO A 417 -2.04 -15.22 -15.54
N ARG A 418 -0.97 -14.48 -15.86
CA ARG A 418 0.28 -15.02 -16.40
C ARG A 418 0.21 -15.63 -17.81
N SER A 419 -0.87 -15.39 -18.57
CA SER A 419 -1.00 -15.81 -19.97
C SER A 419 -0.26 -14.94 -21.02
N GLY A 420 0.46 -13.89 -20.60
CA GLY A 420 1.21 -13.02 -21.52
C GLY A 420 0.53 -11.71 -21.91
N LYS A 421 -0.64 -11.39 -21.36
CA LYS A 421 -1.39 -10.14 -21.66
C LYS A 421 -0.55 -8.87 -21.50
N SER A 422 0.18 -8.72 -20.40
CA SER A 422 1.00 -7.52 -20.15
C SER A 422 2.14 -7.36 -21.16
N LEU A 423 2.65 -8.48 -21.71
CA LEU A 423 3.62 -8.44 -22.80
C LEU A 423 2.95 -7.99 -24.10
N ALA A 424 1.82 -8.59 -24.44
CA ALA A 424 1.05 -8.22 -25.62
C ALA A 424 0.65 -6.74 -25.60
N GLU A 425 0.18 -6.23 -24.45
CA GLU A 425 -0.13 -4.81 -24.27
C GLU A 425 1.13 -3.94 -24.42
N GLN A 426 2.25 -4.31 -23.81
CA GLN A 426 3.49 -3.54 -23.91
C GLN A 426 3.99 -3.44 -25.37
N ILE A 427 3.88 -4.53 -26.14
CA ILE A 427 4.18 -4.53 -27.57
C ILE A 427 3.22 -3.58 -28.31
N LEU A 428 1.92 -3.73 -28.08
CA LEU A 428 0.90 -2.95 -28.79
C LEU A 428 0.96 -1.47 -28.46
N CYS A 429 1.11 -1.07 -27.20
CA CYS A 429 1.17 0.34 -26.80
C CYS A 429 2.44 1.05 -27.28
N SER A 430 3.42 0.31 -27.80
CA SER A 430 4.59 0.90 -28.47
C SER A 430 4.22 1.52 -29.83
N HIS A 431 3.07 1.14 -30.41
CA HIS A 431 2.50 1.79 -31.59
C HIS A 431 1.86 3.14 -31.19
N GLY A 432 2.16 4.20 -31.94
CA GLY A 432 1.67 5.55 -31.63
C GLY A 432 0.13 5.77 -31.66
N SER A 433 -0.63 4.77 -32.10
CA SER A 433 -2.11 4.79 -32.21
C SER A 433 -2.77 3.91 -31.15
N VAL A 434 -1.99 3.27 -30.27
CA VAL A 434 -2.51 2.37 -29.24
C VAL A 434 -2.15 2.93 -27.86
N HIS A 435 -3.13 3.01 -26.98
CA HIS A 435 -2.90 3.32 -25.57
C HIS A 435 -3.12 2.09 -24.69
N GLY A 436 -2.12 1.77 -23.87
CA GLY A 436 -2.17 0.69 -22.89
C GLY A 436 -2.86 1.11 -21.59
N ALA A 437 -4.17 0.87 -21.43
CA ALA A 437 -4.90 1.32 -20.25
C ALA A 437 -4.79 0.38 -19.03
N GLY A 438 -4.16 -0.78 -19.18
CA GLY A 438 -3.91 -1.70 -18.06
C GLY A 438 -5.18 -2.44 -17.62
N GLU A 439 -5.25 -2.82 -16.34
CA GLU A 439 -6.37 -3.61 -15.81
C GLU A 439 -7.53 -2.70 -15.36
N LEU A 440 -8.50 -2.45 -16.25
CA LEU A 440 -9.63 -1.58 -15.95
C LEU A 440 -10.74 -2.33 -15.19
N THR A 441 -11.28 -1.71 -14.12
CA THR A 441 -12.38 -2.26 -13.32
C THR A 441 -13.77 -1.85 -13.82
N ILE A 442 -13.85 -1.07 -14.91
CA ILE A 442 -15.06 -0.39 -15.38
C ILE A 442 -16.18 -1.39 -15.71
N LEU A 443 -15.87 -2.57 -16.26
CA LEU A 443 -16.89 -3.57 -16.57
C LEU A 443 -17.54 -4.16 -15.32
N GLY A 444 -16.81 -4.26 -14.20
CA GLY A 444 -17.37 -4.64 -12.90
C GLY A 444 -18.39 -3.62 -12.41
N ASP A 445 -18.07 -2.33 -12.55
CA ASP A 445 -18.95 -1.20 -12.28
C ASP A 445 -20.23 -1.22 -13.14
N VAL A 446 -20.09 -1.53 -14.43
CA VAL A 446 -21.21 -1.67 -15.37
C VAL A 446 -22.12 -2.83 -14.95
N SER A 447 -21.53 -3.99 -14.63
CA SER A 447 -22.26 -5.15 -14.10
C SER A 447 -23.04 -4.80 -12.83
N GLY A 448 -22.43 -4.07 -11.89
CA GLY A 448 -23.09 -3.60 -10.67
C GLY A 448 -24.26 -2.65 -10.93
N LYS A 449 -24.11 -1.71 -11.87
CA LYS A 449 -25.20 -0.80 -12.27
C LYS A 449 -26.37 -1.50 -12.95
N ILE A 450 -26.08 -2.44 -13.85
CA ILE A 450 -27.12 -3.27 -14.47
C ILE A 450 -27.83 -4.07 -13.37
N SER A 451 -27.05 -4.67 -12.45
CA SER A 451 -27.58 -5.46 -11.35
C SER A 451 -28.55 -4.67 -10.46
N ALA A 452 -28.20 -3.42 -10.15
CA ALA A 452 -29.03 -2.53 -9.35
C ALA A 452 -30.34 -2.10 -10.04
N ARG A 453 -30.38 -2.05 -11.38
CA ARG A 453 -31.55 -1.59 -12.14
C ARG A 453 -32.46 -2.71 -12.64
N VAL A 454 -31.89 -3.87 -13.00
CA VAL A 454 -32.62 -4.96 -13.71
C VAL A 454 -32.62 -6.28 -12.91
N GLY A 455 -31.80 -6.38 -11.87
CA GLY A 455 -31.56 -7.59 -11.08
C GLY A 455 -30.21 -8.22 -11.41
N ALA A 456 -29.78 -9.22 -10.63
CA ALA A 456 -28.41 -9.75 -10.67
C ALA A 456 -27.91 -10.15 -12.07
N TRP A 457 -26.71 -9.66 -12.42
CA TRP A 457 -25.95 -10.11 -13.58
C TRP A 457 -25.29 -11.48 -13.32
N PRO A 458 -25.21 -12.40 -14.30
CA PRO A 458 -25.66 -12.31 -15.69
C PRO A 458 -27.14 -12.60 -15.93
N GLY A 459 -27.89 -13.08 -14.94
CA GLY A 459 -29.31 -13.50 -15.10
C GLY A 459 -30.25 -12.41 -15.63
N SER A 460 -29.89 -11.15 -15.50
CA SER A 460 -30.62 -10.03 -16.08
C SER A 460 -30.39 -9.80 -17.57
N ALA A 461 -29.37 -10.41 -18.21
CA ALA A 461 -28.96 -10.10 -19.57
C ALA A 461 -30.11 -10.08 -20.60
N PRO A 462 -31.04 -11.07 -20.64
CA PRO A 462 -32.17 -11.05 -21.58
C PRO A 462 -33.16 -9.89 -21.37
N ARG A 463 -33.15 -9.26 -20.19
CA ARG A 463 -34.09 -8.20 -19.78
C ARG A 463 -33.47 -6.80 -19.86
N VAL A 464 -32.19 -6.68 -20.22
CA VAL A 464 -31.52 -5.38 -20.31
C VAL A 464 -31.98 -4.65 -21.58
N SER A 465 -32.44 -3.41 -21.42
CA SER A 465 -32.82 -2.57 -22.56
C SER A 465 -31.61 -2.04 -23.34
N ALA A 466 -31.75 -1.82 -24.64
CA ALA A 466 -30.74 -1.18 -25.49
C ALA A 466 -30.32 0.21 -24.97
N LEU A 467 -31.27 1.01 -24.44
CA LEU A 467 -30.99 2.34 -23.88
C LEU A 467 -30.02 2.28 -22.68
N LEU A 468 -30.21 1.30 -21.78
CA LEU A 468 -29.30 1.10 -20.66
C LEU A 468 -27.90 0.68 -21.14
N LEU A 469 -27.82 -0.21 -22.13
CA LEU A 469 -26.54 -0.60 -22.73
C LEU A 469 -25.83 0.58 -23.39
N GLN A 470 -26.56 1.46 -24.08
CA GLN A 470 -26.01 2.68 -24.67
C GLN A 470 -25.45 3.63 -23.61
N GLU A 471 -26.15 3.82 -22.49
CA GLU A 471 -25.66 4.63 -21.36
C GLU A 471 -24.35 4.06 -20.80
N GLN A 472 -24.28 2.74 -20.59
CA GLN A 472 -23.08 2.11 -20.04
C GLN A 472 -21.92 2.07 -21.05
N ALA A 473 -22.19 1.86 -22.34
CA ALA A 473 -21.19 1.93 -23.39
C ALA A 473 -20.59 3.34 -23.48
N ARG A 474 -21.42 4.39 -23.42
CA ARG A 474 -20.95 5.78 -23.38
C ARG A 474 -20.06 6.04 -22.17
N ARG A 475 -20.47 5.60 -20.97
CA ARG A 475 -19.66 5.76 -19.75
C ARG A 475 -18.28 5.11 -19.89
N TYR A 476 -18.21 3.91 -20.45
CA TYR A 476 -16.95 3.22 -20.65
C TYR A 476 -16.06 3.98 -21.65
N LEU A 477 -16.61 4.46 -22.77
CA LEU A 477 -15.87 5.27 -23.75
C LEU A 477 -15.39 6.61 -23.18
N ASP A 478 -16.23 7.32 -22.42
CA ASP A 478 -15.86 8.58 -21.75
C ASP A 478 -14.63 8.37 -20.84
N GLU A 479 -14.55 7.22 -20.17
CA GLU A 479 -13.42 6.85 -19.33
C GLU A 479 -12.17 6.49 -20.14
N LEU A 480 -12.30 5.80 -21.27
CA LEU A 480 -11.18 5.59 -22.19
C LEU A 480 -10.64 6.90 -22.73
N ASP A 481 -11.52 7.88 -23.02
CA ASP A 481 -11.12 9.20 -23.50
C ASP A 481 -10.40 9.99 -22.41
N ARG A 482 -10.82 9.85 -21.15
CA ARG A 482 -10.12 10.42 -19.99
C ARG A 482 -8.72 9.84 -19.80
N ILE A 483 -8.55 8.53 -20.02
CA ILE A 483 -7.28 7.82 -19.82
C ILE A 483 -6.31 8.05 -20.98
N ALA A 484 -6.78 7.83 -22.21
CA ALA A 484 -5.92 7.80 -23.40
C ALA A 484 -5.88 9.14 -24.16
N GLY A 485 -6.84 10.02 -23.94
CA GLY A 485 -7.07 11.20 -24.78
C GLY A 485 -7.58 10.83 -26.18
N PRO A 486 -7.91 11.83 -27.02
CA PRO A 486 -8.52 11.60 -28.34
C PRO A 486 -7.55 11.03 -29.39
N GLY A 487 -6.24 11.01 -29.13
CA GLY A 487 -5.21 10.67 -30.13
C GLY A 487 -5.01 9.17 -30.35
N ALA A 488 -5.39 8.30 -29.41
CA ALA A 488 -5.26 6.85 -29.58
C ALA A 488 -6.42 6.31 -30.43
N GLU A 489 -6.18 5.46 -31.42
CA GLU A 489 -7.24 4.81 -32.20
C GLU A 489 -7.75 3.54 -31.51
N ARG A 490 -6.90 2.89 -30.71
CA ARG A 490 -7.20 1.71 -29.91
C ARG A 490 -6.77 1.94 -28.47
N VAL A 491 -7.56 1.46 -27.53
CA VAL A 491 -7.25 1.49 -26.11
C VAL A 491 -7.43 0.08 -25.56
N THR A 492 -6.35 -0.50 -25.04
CA THR A 492 -6.36 -1.86 -24.52
C THR A 492 -6.82 -1.89 -23.07
N ASP A 493 -7.68 -2.85 -22.75
CA ASP A 493 -8.02 -3.24 -21.38
C ASP A 493 -7.52 -4.67 -21.17
N THR A 494 -6.61 -4.86 -20.21
CA THR A 494 -5.95 -6.13 -19.90
C THR A 494 -6.49 -6.83 -18.67
N MET A 495 -7.58 -6.35 -18.08
CA MET A 495 -8.22 -6.97 -16.90
C MET A 495 -8.44 -8.47 -17.17
N PRO A 496 -7.71 -9.38 -16.49
CA PRO A 496 -7.70 -10.80 -16.85
C PRO A 496 -9.11 -11.41 -16.86
N PHE A 497 -9.94 -11.02 -15.89
CA PHE A 497 -11.27 -11.57 -15.68
C PHE A 497 -12.32 -11.09 -16.67
N ASN A 498 -12.00 -10.18 -17.59
CA ASN A 498 -12.94 -9.75 -18.63
C ASN A 498 -13.46 -10.91 -19.50
N PHE A 499 -12.81 -12.09 -19.49
CA PHE A 499 -13.35 -13.29 -20.11
C PHE A 499 -14.74 -13.70 -19.59
N VAL A 500 -15.11 -13.39 -18.33
CA VAL A 500 -16.48 -13.65 -17.82
C VAL A 500 -17.51 -12.65 -18.36
N HIS A 501 -17.05 -11.54 -18.91
CA HIS A 501 -17.86 -10.44 -19.41
C HIS A 501 -17.98 -10.39 -20.93
N LEU A 502 -17.46 -11.38 -21.67
CA LEU A 502 -17.46 -11.30 -23.15
C LEU A 502 -18.87 -11.20 -23.76
N GLY A 503 -19.88 -11.85 -23.19
CA GLY A 503 -21.28 -11.64 -23.58
C GLY A 503 -21.75 -10.18 -23.37
N MET A 504 -21.38 -9.56 -22.24
CA MET A 504 -21.65 -8.14 -21.99
C MET A 504 -20.90 -7.23 -22.95
N ILE A 505 -19.64 -7.54 -23.24
CA ILE A 505 -18.80 -6.79 -24.18
C ILE A 505 -19.44 -6.82 -25.57
N GLN A 506 -19.98 -7.96 -26.03
CA GLN A 506 -20.70 -8.04 -27.31
C GLN A 506 -21.94 -7.14 -27.32
N MET A 507 -22.71 -7.14 -26.22
CA MET A 507 -23.90 -6.30 -26.09
C MET A 507 -23.55 -4.81 -26.08
N LEU A 508 -22.43 -4.41 -25.46
CA LEU A 508 -21.99 -3.01 -25.38
C LEU A 508 -21.26 -2.53 -26.64
N PHE A 509 -20.37 -3.36 -27.18
CA PHE A 509 -19.40 -3.03 -28.23
C PHE A 509 -19.33 -4.15 -29.27
N PRO A 510 -20.33 -4.28 -30.15
CA PRO A 510 -20.36 -5.37 -31.13
C PRO A 510 -19.21 -5.33 -32.15
N ARG A 511 -18.48 -4.21 -32.25
CA ARG A 511 -17.27 -4.05 -33.09
C ARG A 511 -15.96 -4.02 -32.30
N ALA A 512 -15.99 -4.29 -30.99
CA ALA A 512 -14.76 -4.44 -30.22
C ALA A 512 -13.97 -5.65 -30.69
N ARG A 513 -12.65 -5.56 -30.53
CA ARG A 513 -11.72 -6.65 -30.84
C ARG A 513 -11.25 -7.29 -29.55
N VAL A 514 -11.17 -8.62 -29.53
CA VAL A 514 -10.74 -9.39 -28.37
C VAL A 514 -9.48 -10.18 -28.73
N ILE A 515 -8.41 -9.97 -27.97
CA ILE A 515 -7.19 -10.76 -28.06
C ILE A 515 -7.21 -11.75 -26.89
N HIS A 516 -7.39 -13.03 -27.20
CA HIS A 516 -7.37 -14.12 -26.23
C HIS A 516 -5.93 -14.61 -26.06
N CYS A 517 -5.27 -14.15 -25.00
CA CYS A 517 -3.91 -14.55 -24.70
C CYS A 517 -3.91 -15.90 -23.97
N VAL A 518 -3.28 -16.89 -24.59
CA VAL A 518 -3.12 -18.25 -24.07
C VAL A 518 -1.65 -18.61 -23.88
N ARG A 519 -1.40 -19.56 -22.98
CA ARG A 519 -0.07 -20.08 -22.65
C ARG A 519 -0.20 -21.56 -22.36
N HIS A 520 0.87 -22.31 -22.58
CA HIS A 520 0.97 -23.72 -22.23
C HIS A 520 0.43 -23.95 -20.79
N PRO A 521 -0.54 -24.87 -20.60
CA PRO A 521 -1.26 -25.02 -19.33
C PRO A 521 -0.33 -25.20 -18.13
N MET A 522 0.73 -26.01 -18.29
CA MET A 522 1.70 -26.27 -17.24
C MET A 522 2.56 -25.05 -16.88
N ASP A 523 2.97 -24.25 -17.86
CA ASP A 523 3.71 -23.01 -17.58
C ASP A 523 2.79 -22.00 -16.91
N LEU A 524 1.53 -21.92 -17.33
CA LEU A 524 0.55 -21.05 -16.69
C LEU A 524 0.35 -21.42 -15.22
N VAL A 525 0.11 -22.70 -14.92
CA VAL A 525 -0.03 -23.17 -13.53
C VAL A 525 1.21 -22.84 -12.71
N LEU A 526 2.40 -23.17 -13.22
CA LEU A 526 3.65 -22.89 -12.52
C LEU A 526 3.81 -21.39 -12.24
N ARG A 527 3.56 -20.53 -13.24
CA ARG A 527 3.79 -19.09 -13.11
C ARG A 527 2.74 -18.43 -12.21
N CYS A 528 1.52 -18.97 -12.13
CA CYS A 528 0.55 -18.59 -11.10
C CYS A 528 1.05 -18.99 -9.71
N TYR A 529 1.51 -20.23 -9.53
CA TYR A 529 1.98 -20.75 -8.25
C TYR A 529 3.21 -20.01 -7.70
N PHE A 530 4.02 -19.39 -8.57
CA PHE A 530 5.19 -18.59 -8.20
C PHE A 530 4.90 -17.09 -7.99
N LYS A 531 3.66 -16.63 -8.13
CA LYS A 531 3.29 -15.22 -8.01
C LYS A 531 2.55 -14.93 -6.71
N ASN A 532 3.03 -13.95 -5.95
CA ASN A 532 2.26 -13.37 -4.86
C ASN A 532 1.16 -12.46 -5.43
N PHE A 533 -0.09 -12.94 -5.48
CA PHE A 533 -1.24 -12.12 -5.87
C PHE A 533 -1.78 -11.33 -4.67
N ALA A 534 -2.13 -10.06 -4.88
CA ALA A 534 -2.61 -9.16 -3.83
C ALA A 534 -4.16 -9.13 -3.68
N GLY A 535 -4.90 -9.76 -4.60
CA GLY A 535 -6.37 -9.70 -4.66
C GLY A 535 -7.08 -10.89 -4.00
N ARG A 536 -8.20 -10.62 -3.32
CA ARG A 536 -9.06 -11.68 -2.72
C ARG A 536 -9.68 -12.60 -3.78
N SER A 537 -9.92 -12.10 -5.00
CA SER A 537 -10.47 -12.85 -6.14
C SER A 537 -9.49 -13.86 -6.77
N LEU A 538 -8.25 -13.94 -6.25
CA LEU A 538 -7.19 -14.83 -6.70
C LEU A 538 -6.77 -15.82 -5.61
N SER A 539 -7.65 -16.11 -4.64
CA SER A 539 -7.41 -17.07 -3.55
C SER A 539 -7.06 -18.48 -4.04
N PHE A 540 -7.53 -18.87 -5.23
CA PHE A 540 -7.20 -20.15 -5.87
C PHE A 540 -5.71 -20.27 -6.23
N ALA A 541 -4.98 -19.16 -6.37
CA ALA A 541 -3.63 -19.16 -6.93
C ALA A 541 -2.55 -19.73 -6.00
N PHE A 542 -2.91 -20.13 -4.79
CA PHE A 542 -1.98 -20.58 -3.75
C PHE A 542 -2.01 -22.10 -3.50
N ALA A 543 -2.64 -22.88 -4.39
CA ALA A 543 -2.54 -24.34 -4.47
C ALA A 543 -2.61 -24.79 -5.92
N LEU A 544 -1.83 -25.82 -6.28
CA LEU A 544 -1.73 -26.27 -7.67
C LEU A 544 -3.05 -26.81 -8.20
N GLU A 545 -3.74 -27.60 -7.39
CA GLU A 545 -5.03 -28.22 -7.71
C GLU A 545 -6.11 -27.15 -7.95
N ASP A 546 -6.09 -26.09 -7.13
CA ASP A 546 -7.04 -24.99 -7.26
C ASP A 546 -6.77 -24.16 -8.52
N ILE A 547 -5.50 -23.91 -8.87
CA ILE A 547 -5.14 -23.28 -10.15
C ILE A 547 -5.59 -24.14 -11.34
N ALA A 548 -5.36 -25.46 -11.28
CA ALA A 548 -5.73 -26.37 -12.35
C ALA A 548 -7.26 -26.40 -12.56
N ARG A 549 -8.04 -26.50 -11.48
CA ARG A 549 -9.51 -26.43 -11.53
C ARG A 549 -9.99 -25.11 -12.10
N TYR A 550 -9.42 -23.99 -11.66
CA TYR A 550 -9.79 -22.68 -12.19
C TYR A 550 -9.47 -22.57 -13.68
N TYR A 551 -8.31 -23.10 -14.11
CA TYR A 551 -7.93 -23.14 -15.52
C TYR A 551 -8.94 -23.92 -16.37
N LEU A 552 -9.41 -25.08 -15.89
CA LEU A 552 -10.42 -25.88 -16.60
C LEU A 552 -11.75 -25.14 -16.74
N LEU A 553 -12.23 -24.48 -15.67
CA LEU A 553 -13.43 -23.64 -15.72
C LEU A 553 -13.30 -22.48 -16.70
N TYR A 554 -12.12 -21.84 -16.73
CA TYR A 554 -11.80 -20.79 -17.68
C TYR A 554 -11.78 -21.31 -19.13
N SER A 555 -11.12 -22.44 -19.37
CA SER A 555 -11.00 -23.05 -20.71
C SER A 555 -12.37 -23.48 -21.23
N GLU A 556 -13.20 -24.09 -20.38
CA GLU A 556 -14.59 -24.42 -20.71
C GLU A 556 -15.40 -23.20 -21.13
N LEU A 557 -15.25 -22.08 -20.40
CA LEU A 557 -15.94 -20.85 -20.70
C LEU A 557 -15.44 -20.20 -22.00
N MET A 558 -14.14 -20.19 -22.26
CA MET A 558 -13.60 -19.67 -23.51
C MET A 558 -14.01 -20.53 -24.73
N ALA A 559 -14.07 -21.85 -24.57
CA ALA A 559 -14.61 -22.75 -25.60
C ALA A 559 -16.11 -22.51 -25.85
N HIS A 560 -16.88 -22.15 -24.83
CA HIS A 560 -18.25 -21.67 -25.02
C HIS A 560 -18.29 -20.38 -25.84
N TRP A 561 -17.49 -19.39 -25.46
CA TRP A 561 -17.45 -18.10 -26.14
C TRP A 561 -17.04 -18.17 -27.61
N ALA A 562 -16.04 -18.98 -27.94
CA ALA A 562 -15.62 -19.21 -29.32
C ALA A 562 -16.75 -19.76 -30.21
N ARG A 563 -17.77 -20.41 -29.63
CA ARG A 563 -18.91 -20.98 -30.36
C ARG A 563 -20.09 -20.02 -30.50
N VAL A 564 -20.34 -19.16 -29.51
CA VAL A 564 -21.59 -18.37 -29.43
C VAL A 564 -21.41 -16.88 -29.73
N LEU A 565 -20.22 -16.33 -29.57
CA LEU A 565 -19.99 -14.91 -29.81
C LEU A 565 -19.78 -14.61 -31.29
N SER A 566 -20.28 -13.46 -31.72
CA SER A 566 -19.99 -12.85 -33.02
C SER A 566 -18.85 -11.83 -32.95
N LEU A 567 -18.27 -11.61 -31.76
CA LEU A 567 -17.12 -10.74 -31.58
C LEU A 567 -15.90 -11.25 -32.36
N SER A 568 -15.14 -10.32 -32.93
CA SER A 568 -13.84 -10.63 -33.53
C SER A 568 -12.86 -11.04 -32.44
N LEU A 569 -12.46 -12.31 -32.45
CA LEU A 569 -11.52 -12.91 -31.48
C LEU A 569 -10.24 -13.35 -32.20
N HIS A 570 -9.09 -12.95 -31.67
CA HIS A 570 -7.77 -13.40 -32.11
C HIS A 570 -7.07 -14.14 -30.97
N VAL A 571 -6.68 -15.39 -31.20
CA VAL A 571 -5.96 -16.19 -30.20
C VAL A 571 -4.46 -15.94 -30.33
N LEU A 572 -3.85 -15.42 -29.27
CA LEU A 572 -2.43 -15.14 -29.19
C LEU A 572 -1.76 -16.14 -28.25
N ARG A 573 -0.93 -17.04 -28.80
CA ARG A 573 -0.14 -18.00 -28.02
C ARG A 573 1.14 -17.34 -27.54
N TYR A 574 1.38 -17.40 -26.24
CA TYR A 574 2.58 -16.83 -25.61
C TYR A 574 3.86 -17.40 -26.24
N GLU A 575 3.90 -18.71 -26.48
CA GLU A 575 5.08 -19.37 -27.05
C GLU A 575 5.38 -18.85 -28.46
N SER A 576 4.35 -18.71 -29.30
CA SER A 576 4.49 -18.17 -30.66
C SER A 576 4.99 -16.72 -30.64
N LEU A 577 4.45 -15.88 -29.74
CA LEU A 577 4.87 -14.48 -29.60
C LEU A 577 6.34 -14.35 -29.20
N VAL A 578 6.83 -15.25 -28.34
CA VAL A 578 8.22 -15.24 -27.90
C VAL A 578 9.16 -15.78 -28.98
N THR A 579 8.76 -16.83 -29.70
CA THR A 579 9.58 -17.46 -30.74
C THR A 579 9.67 -16.64 -32.03
N ASP A 580 8.56 -16.04 -32.48
CA ASP A 580 8.51 -15.21 -33.68
C ASP A 580 7.72 -13.91 -33.43
N PRO A 581 8.31 -12.96 -32.67
CA PRO A 581 7.62 -11.73 -32.29
C PRO A 581 7.26 -10.84 -33.48
N ALA A 582 8.05 -10.88 -34.56
CA ALA A 582 7.79 -10.06 -35.75
C ALA A 582 6.49 -10.48 -36.43
N THR A 583 6.33 -11.78 -36.69
CA THR A 583 5.13 -12.32 -37.35
C THR A 583 3.89 -12.16 -36.48
N GLU A 584 3.96 -12.51 -35.20
CA GLU A 584 2.78 -12.41 -34.32
C GLU A 584 2.39 -10.95 -34.07
N THR A 585 3.36 -10.03 -33.93
CA THR A 585 3.07 -8.59 -33.84
C THR A 585 2.39 -8.07 -35.11
N ALA A 586 2.86 -8.48 -36.29
CA ALA A 586 2.25 -8.07 -37.55
C ALA A 586 0.79 -8.55 -37.66
N ARG A 587 0.51 -9.79 -37.24
CA ARG A 587 -0.86 -10.34 -37.18
C ARG A 587 -1.75 -9.58 -36.19
N LEU A 588 -1.22 -9.20 -35.03
CA LEU A 588 -1.96 -8.41 -34.06
C LEU A 588 -2.31 -7.02 -34.62
N LEU A 589 -1.36 -6.33 -35.26
CA LEU A 589 -1.60 -5.01 -35.86
C LEU A 589 -2.62 -5.10 -37.01
N ASP A 590 -2.50 -6.10 -37.89
CA ASP A 590 -3.48 -6.36 -38.96
C ASP A 590 -4.88 -6.64 -38.39
N PHE A 591 -4.97 -7.51 -37.38
CA PHE A 591 -6.22 -7.78 -36.67
C PHE A 591 -6.84 -6.52 -36.09
N LEU A 592 -6.03 -5.60 -35.55
CA LEU A 592 -6.46 -4.30 -35.02
C LEU A 592 -6.76 -3.25 -36.10
N GLY A 593 -6.45 -3.52 -37.36
CA GLY A 593 -6.58 -2.58 -38.47
C GLY A 593 -5.57 -1.43 -38.40
N LEU A 594 -4.35 -1.70 -37.92
CA LEU A 594 -3.27 -0.73 -37.74
C LEU A 594 -2.10 -1.04 -38.69
N PRO A 595 -1.36 0.00 -39.15
CA PRO A 595 -0.17 -0.21 -39.98
C PRO A 595 0.95 -0.88 -39.18
N TRP A 596 1.90 -1.48 -39.89
CA TRP A 596 3.13 -1.98 -39.25
C TRP A 596 3.93 -0.82 -38.65
N ASP A 597 4.35 -0.96 -37.38
CA ASP A 597 5.25 -0.04 -36.70
C ASP A 597 6.42 -0.82 -36.08
N PRO A 598 7.68 -0.62 -36.53
CA PRO A 598 8.84 -1.31 -35.98
C PRO A 598 9.09 -0.99 -34.50
N MET A 599 8.51 0.08 -33.95
CA MET A 599 8.60 0.38 -32.52
C MET A 599 7.99 -0.73 -31.66
N CYS A 600 7.02 -1.48 -32.18
CA CYS A 600 6.42 -2.62 -31.49
C CYS A 600 7.42 -3.73 -31.16
N LEU A 601 8.50 -3.89 -31.94
CA LEU A 601 9.57 -4.84 -31.64
C LEU A 601 10.65 -4.28 -30.70
N ARG A 602 10.62 -2.96 -30.47
CA ARG A 602 11.54 -2.22 -29.62
C ARG A 602 10.88 -1.81 -28.30
N PHE A 603 9.80 -2.49 -27.92
CA PHE A 603 8.94 -2.20 -26.76
C PHE A 603 9.67 -2.11 -25.41
N HIS A 604 10.87 -2.69 -25.32
CA HIS A 604 11.70 -2.72 -24.12
C HIS A 604 12.64 -1.52 -23.99
N GLU A 605 12.83 -0.73 -25.07
CA GLU A 605 13.75 0.40 -25.06
C GLU A 605 13.25 1.59 -24.21
N PRO A 606 14.16 2.39 -23.64
CA PRO A 606 13.81 3.63 -22.94
C PRO A 606 13.05 4.61 -23.85
N GLY A 607 12.04 5.30 -23.28
CA GLY A 607 11.26 6.32 -23.99
C GLY A 607 10.04 5.79 -24.77
N VAL A 608 9.92 4.48 -24.96
CA VAL A 608 8.70 3.86 -25.49
C VAL A 608 7.57 3.92 -24.46
N ALA A 609 6.31 4.04 -24.89
CA ALA A 609 5.17 4.06 -23.98
C ALA A 609 5.13 2.81 -23.08
N THR A 610 4.73 3.00 -21.82
CA THR A 610 4.61 1.91 -20.84
C THR A 610 3.17 1.44 -20.76
N SER A 611 2.95 0.13 -20.86
CA SER A 611 1.73 -0.52 -20.42
C SER A 611 1.40 -0.09 -18.99
N ALA A 612 0.12 0.21 -18.73
CA ALA A 612 -0.35 0.52 -17.38
C ALA A 612 -0.50 -0.73 -16.49
N ALA A 613 -0.09 -1.92 -16.95
CA ALA A 613 -0.04 -3.13 -16.13
C ALA A 613 0.90 -2.92 -14.91
N GLU A 614 0.61 -3.61 -13.80
CA GLU A 614 1.36 -3.46 -12.54
C GLU A 614 2.87 -3.73 -12.67
N THR A 615 3.27 -4.61 -13.59
CA THR A 615 4.66 -4.93 -13.91
C THR A 615 4.83 -5.04 -15.44
N PRO A 616 5.09 -3.93 -16.15
CA PRO A 616 5.28 -3.94 -17.60
C PRO A 616 6.56 -4.68 -17.99
N VAL A 617 6.60 -5.28 -19.18
CA VAL A 617 7.76 -6.06 -19.64
C VAL A 617 8.76 -5.14 -20.34
N ARG A 618 9.82 -4.75 -19.63
CA ARG A 618 10.87 -3.82 -20.11
C ARG A 618 12.21 -4.52 -20.38
N ARG A 619 12.15 -5.71 -20.97
CA ARG A 619 13.35 -6.47 -21.35
C ARG A 619 13.16 -7.09 -22.74
N PRO A 620 14.26 -7.37 -23.46
CA PRO A 620 14.20 -8.20 -24.65
C PRO A 620 13.46 -9.51 -24.36
N LEU A 621 12.78 -10.04 -25.36
CA LEU A 621 12.14 -11.35 -25.25
C LEU A 621 13.21 -12.42 -25.04
N ASP A 622 12.95 -13.30 -24.09
CA ASP A 622 13.70 -14.53 -23.88
C ASP A 622 12.73 -15.71 -23.81
N ASP A 623 13.21 -16.89 -24.17
CA ASP A 623 12.44 -18.14 -24.17
C ASP A 623 12.48 -18.85 -22.80
N ARG A 624 13.05 -18.21 -21.77
CA ARG A 624 13.29 -18.83 -20.47
C ARG A 624 11.99 -19.25 -19.78
N GLU A 625 10.90 -18.54 -20.02
CA GLU A 625 9.59 -18.90 -19.47
C GLU A 625 8.83 -19.93 -20.32
N VAL A 626 9.30 -20.26 -21.53
CA VAL A 626 8.68 -21.27 -22.41
C VAL A 626 9.18 -22.65 -22.02
N GLY A 627 8.27 -23.54 -21.62
CA GLY A 627 8.61 -24.89 -21.17
C GLY A 627 9.30 -24.93 -19.81
N ALA A 628 9.27 -23.84 -19.04
CA ALA A 628 9.92 -23.72 -17.74
C ALA A 628 9.36 -24.71 -16.71
N TRP A 629 8.13 -25.17 -16.90
CA TRP A 629 7.51 -26.24 -16.11
C TRP A 629 8.32 -27.54 -16.09
N LYS A 630 9.12 -27.82 -17.13
CA LYS A 630 9.95 -29.03 -17.22
C LYS A 630 11.01 -29.09 -16.12
N ASN A 631 11.49 -27.93 -15.64
CA ASN A 631 12.42 -27.83 -14.51
C ASN A 631 11.78 -28.24 -13.17
N TYR A 632 10.46 -28.31 -13.11
CA TYR A 632 9.66 -28.64 -11.93
C TYR A 632 8.79 -29.89 -12.15
N ARG A 633 9.12 -30.71 -13.15
CA ARG A 633 8.28 -31.84 -13.61
C ARG A 633 7.86 -32.78 -12.48
N ASP A 634 8.77 -33.09 -11.56
CA ASP A 634 8.53 -34.05 -10.47
C ASP A 634 7.46 -33.52 -9.49
N HIS A 635 7.39 -32.20 -9.34
CA HIS A 635 6.39 -31.57 -8.49
C HIS A 635 5.04 -31.33 -9.18
N LEU A 636 5.05 -31.29 -10.52
CA LEU A 636 3.87 -30.97 -11.33
C LEU A 636 3.22 -32.22 -11.97
N GLU A 637 3.81 -33.40 -11.83
CA GLU A 637 3.35 -34.63 -12.50
C GLU A 637 1.88 -34.94 -12.21
N GLY A 638 1.45 -34.79 -10.95
CA GLY A 638 0.06 -35.04 -10.54
C GLY A 638 -0.95 -34.08 -11.18
N ILE A 639 -0.51 -32.88 -11.56
CA ILE A 639 -1.35 -31.84 -12.19
C ILE A 639 -1.35 -31.98 -13.71
N ALA A 640 -0.23 -32.40 -14.31
CA ALA A 640 -0.11 -32.56 -15.76
C ALA A 640 -1.21 -33.45 -16.35
N ARG A 641 -1.57 -34.52 -15.64
CA ARG A 641 -2.61 -35.47 -16.06
C ARG A 641 -4.04 -34.91 -16.00
N GLN A 642 -4.24 -33.77 -15.35
CA GLN A 642 -5.55 -33.12 -15.18
C GLN A 642 -5.80 -32.02 -16.22
N LEU A 643 -4.77 -31.61 -16.97
CA LEU A 643 -4.84 -30.48 -17.89
C LEU A 643 -4.81 -30.96 -19.35
N PRO A 644 -5.44 -30.20 -20.28
CA PRO A 644 -5.48 -30.52 -21.71
C PRO A 644 -4.15 -30.18 -22.41
N VAL A 645 -3.04 -30.74 -21.91
CA VAL A 645 -1.68 -30.45 -22.41
C VAL A 645 -1.53 -30.89 -23.87
N GLU A 646 -1.93 -32.13 -24.18
CA GLU A 646 -1.83 -32.67 -25.54
C GLU A 646 -2.68 -31.87 -26.51
N GLU A 647 -3.92 -31.53 -26.16
CA GLU A 647 -4.80 -30.70 -27.00
C GLU A 647 -4.16 -29.35 -27.32
N TYR A 648 -3.58 -28.69 -26.32
CA TYR A 648 -2.87 -27.42 -26.52
C TYR A 648 -1.67 -27.59 -27.46
N GLU A 649 -0.85 -28.62 -27.29
CA GLU A 649 0.33 -28.89 -28.12
C GLU A 649 -0.02 -29.18 -29.59
N HIS A 650 -1.21 -29.72 -29.85
CA HIS A 650 -1.72 -29.97 -31.21
C HIS A 650 -2.51 -28.79 -31.81
N GLY A 651 -2.42 -27.61 -31.21
CA GLY A 651 -3.02 -26.38 -31.75
C GLY A 651 -4.38 -26.00 -31.17
N GLY A 652 -4.88 -26.74 -30.17
CA GLY A 652 -6.03 -26.32 -29.36
C GLY A 652 -5.74 -25.05 -28.55
N THR A 653 -6.79 -24.39 -28.05
CA THR A 653 -6.71 -23.07 -27.39
C THR A 653 -7.13 -23.08 -25.94
#